data_AF-A0A1H8YNY8-F1
#
_entry.id   AF-A0A1H8YNY8-F1
#
_cell.length_a   1.000
_cell.length_b   1.000
_cell.length_c   1.000
_cell.angle_alpha   90.00
_cell.angle_beta   90.00
_cell.angle_gamma   90.00
#
_symmetry.space_group_name_H-M   'P 1'
#
loop_
_entity.id
_entity.type
_entity.pdbx_description
1 polymer ?
#
loop_
_entity_poly.entity_id
_entity_poly.type
_entity_poly.pdbx_seq_one_letter_code
_entity_poly.pdbx_strand_id
1 'polypeptide(L)'
;MPSLPLVRRTAMLALVLAVISWAPGTATAAPGHHAALPPAPAAAGATTPFTSYEAESGTLGGGAGVVSLTSAPTTQYSSPALEASGHAYAHLAGTGQEVRWTNDTGQPISFVNVRLSIPDSPSGDGVSATLDLYVNGTFRQALNVNSRQSWIYEGTNYNGNDDQNPADSDPRVFFDESHTFLTGGPIAPGSTFSLVKDSSNTAAYYDVDVVDVENPPAPLPQPAGSISITSCGAVSDDNPTNGAPDGQAADSTGAIQNCIDQAQSQGRTLWIPPGTFYLKGTTGLHAQGITIAGAGMWYTTIYRAVPLPNNTPLAAIFSVTSCTVQNFHLDSSETGRAMEFGGGGAMDTTGTNWVADGIWTQHTLSGFWASGTGGTVRNSRLTAIWADGINVNNVALNANTGNDLTVRNNFARGTGDDAIAINSVAYNGSTTYNAMSNVTVTGNTSIAPWGGKGVAIYGGSGHHVENNYISDTARYIGLGAGKFGVNGNDLTSATVSGNTIVRSGGNAYNQGQPALHVGNGGDGHETGTVSDVTVSGNTITDSVYDAVGFSQSTNTQLQNNTITSPWRNGIVIAPPFYPAPTGSATITGNNVTGLRAGATPYSNNSSGFTASVSGNSWQNPTSEGPYGGTPPAVPGAVEAENYDTGGQGVAYDVGSVNGNANGYRPDGVDLESTSDAGGGDDLGWTGGGQWFHYTVNVGSPGRYTVSLRVAAPSAVAGALHLSSASGTDLTGPVAIPATGGWQNWTTVTTTATLPAGPQTLTLNQDNGGWNINSFAFAFAQTAAGSWTGTWSVSPQSGGTSFGRQTLRQVVHTSTGGTSARVEVSNAFGSAPLTIADVHVAQRADGATITAGTDRPVTFGGQATAVIPAGGLAVSDPVAFTVPALSDVAVSMYLPDATGPSTFHQQGNATNYAASGDVSGDTTLPGAQTTGSYFFLTGLDVQNSTADGSVVTLGASITDGVASTTDSNRRWPDDLAVRLAGAGRTVGVLNQGISGNRLLVDGAGQSALNRFDRDVLAQPGARWVIFSDDPINDLGSTSPPPGSDQLIAGAKQLVTRAHRQGLKFLCSTLTPYQGAGYWTQQGETAREAFNAFVRSGDSGCDGIVDQDLATHDPADPTRYLAAYDAGDHLHPNEAGLQAIADAVDLTLFAA
;
A
#
# COMPACT_ATOMS: atom_id res chain seq x y z
N MET A 1 64.54 -11.10 37.69
CA MET A 1 64.62 -12.43 38.33
C MET A 1 64.07 -13.46 37.36
N PRO A 2 64.66 -14.66 37.27
CA PRO A 2 64.85 -15.35 35.99
C PRO A 2 64.13 -16.72 35.88
N SER A 3 64.28 -17.33 34.69
CA SER A 3 64.37 -18.78 34.37
C SER A 3 63.30 -19.42 33.46
N LEU A 4 63.78 -19.72 32.24
CA LEU A 4 63.41 -20.68 31.17
C LEU A 4 63.13 -22.14 31.65
N PRO A 5 62.86 -23.18 30.79
CA PRO A 5 62.14 -23.33 29.49
C PRO A 5 61.39 -24.71 29.31
N LEU A 6 61.09 -25.11 28.04
CA LEU A 6 60.67 -26.42 27.41
C LEU A 6 59.18 -26.54 27.02
N VAL A 7 58.79 -26.65 25.74
CA VAL A 7 59.02 -27.63 24.64
C VAL A 7 58.14 -28.90 24.69
N ARG A 8 57.17 -28.93 23.75
CA ARG A 8 56.51 -30.03 22.99
C ARG A 8 56.24 -31.40 23.65
N ARG A 9 54.98 -31.86 23.52
CA ARG A 9 54.63 -33.19 22.96
C ARG A 9 53.21 -33.24 22.39
N THR A 10 53.11 -33.83 21.20
CA THR A 10 51.97 -34.19 20.36
C THR A 10 51.10 -35.29 20.98
N ALA A 11 49.78 -35.24 20.77
CA ALA A 11 48.92 -36.42 20.55
C ALA A 11 47.53 -36.00 20.02
N MET A 12 47.15 -36.59 18.88
CA MET A 12 45.78 -36.64 18.36
C MET A 12 44.82 -37.22 19.41
N LEU A 13 43.61 -36.67 19.51
CA LEU A 13 42.45 -37.44 19.93
C LEU A 13 41.24 -36.97 19.13
N ALA A 14 40.70 -37.90 18.35
CA ALA A 14 39.47 -37.77 17.59
C ALA A 14 38.31 -37.43 18.51
N LEU A 15 37.56 -36.36 18.18
CA LEU A 15 36.23 -36.16 18.71
C LEU A 15 35.23 -36.68 17.69
N VAL A 16 34.59 -37.77 18.07
CA VAL A 16 33.51 -38.48 17.38
C VAL A 16 32.40 -37.49 17.00
N LEU A 17 32.09 -37.41 15.70
CA LEU A 17 30.83 -36.86 15.21
C LEU A 17 29.68 -37.64 15.85
N ALA A 18 29.01 -37.04 16.83
CA ALA A 18 27.67 -37.46 17.21
C ALA A 18 26.71 -36.89 16.16
N VAL A 19 26.39 -37.71 15.16
CA VAL A 19 25.24 -37.49 14.29
C VAL A 19 23.98 -37.64 15.15
N ILE A 20 23.44 -36.53 15.63
CA ILE A 20 22.07 -36.49 16.14
C ILE A 20 21.18 -36.34 14.91
N SER A 21 20.63 -37.45 14.45
CA SER A 21 19.52 -37.49 13.51
C SER A 21 18.31 -36.80 14.13
N TRP A 22 18.05 -35.55 13.77
CA TRP A 22 16.74 -34.95 13.96
C TRP A 22 15.79 -35.55 12.91
N ALA A 23 14.79 -36.29 13.38
CA ALA A 23 13.62 -36.63 12.58
C ALA A 23 12.91 -35.33 12.16
N PRO A 24 12.28 -35.27 10.97
CA PRO A 24 11.64 -34.06 10.48
C PRO A 24 10.41 -33.77 11.33
N GLY A 25 10.57 -32.87 12.31
CA GLY A 25 9.45 -32.17 12.91
C GLY A 25 8.84 -31.27 11.83
N THR A 26 7.55 -31.43 11.58
CA THR A 26 6.75 -30.57 10.72
C THR A 26 7.01 -29.11 11.09
N ALA A 27 7.56 -28.34 10.13
CA ALA A 27 7.75 -26.92 10.27
C ALA A 27 6.42 -26.26 10.61
N THR A 28 6.27 -25.82 11.86
CA THR A 28 5.31 -24.79 12.20
C THR A 28 5.71 -23.54 11.42
N ALA A 29 4.77 -22.99 10.66
CA ALA A 29 4.95 -21.77 9.89
C ALA A 29 5.63 -20.69 10.73
N ALA A 30 6.65 -20.04 10.16
CA ALA A 30 7.28 -18.88 10.76
C ALA A 30 6.22 -17.78 11.04
N PRO A 31 6.42 -16.95 12.08
CA PRO A 31 5.61 -15.75 12.27
C PRO A 31 5.61 -14.94 10.97
N GLY A 32 4.45 -14.41 10.60
CA GLY A 32 4.24 -13.73 9.32
C GLY A 32 5.36 -12.76 8.97
N HIS A 33 5.96 -12.95 7.80
CA HIS A 33 6.84 -11.98 7.18
C HIS A 33 6.15 -10.62 7.14
N HIS A 34 6.90 -9.53 7.33
CA HIS A 34 6.41 -8.20 7.01
C HIS A 34 5.80 -8.27 5.61
N ALA A 35 4.48 -8.07 5.52
CA ALA A 35 3.81 -8.02 4.24
C ALA A 35 4.57 -7.03 3.37
N ALA A 36 4.84 -7.38 2.11
CA ALA A 36 5.32 -6.44 1.12
C ALA A 36 4.46 -5.19 1.24
N LEU A 37 5.08 -4.07 1.64
CA LEU A 37 4.36 -2.80 1.69
C LEU A 37 3.84 -2.52 0.28
N PRO A 38 2.67 -1.88 0.16
CA PRO A 38 2.16 -1.49 -1.14
C PRO A 38 3.24 -0.73 -1.92
N PRO A 39 3.29 -0.87 -3.26
CA PRO A 39 4.25 -0.13 -4.08
C PRO A 39 4.19 1.35 -3.73
N ALA A 40 5.35 2.00 -3.74
CA ALA A 40 5.49 3.40 -3.37
C ALA A 40 4.36 4.25 -4.00
N PRO A 41 3.68 5.12 -3.25
CA PRO A 41 2.73 6.04 -3.85
C PRO A 41 3.46 6.81 -4.96
N ALA A 42 2.82 6.93 -6.13
CA ALA A 42 3.39 7.38 -7.40
C ALA A 42 3.93 8.85 -7.45
N ALA A 43 4.38 9.44 -6.33
CA ALA A 43 4.72 10.85 -6.22
C ALA A 43 6.16 11.19 -5.74
N ALA A 44 6.96 10.25 -5.23
CA ALA A 44 8.32 10.52 -4.72
C ALA A 44 9.39 9.54 -5.25
N GLY A 45 10.62 10.04 -5.46
CA GLY A 45 11.76 9.27 -5.96
C GLY A 45 12.14 9.54 -7.41
N ALA A 46 13.21 8.91 -7.87
CA ALA A 46 13.68 8.95 -9.24
C ALA A 46 12.86 8.03 -10.14
N THR A 47 12.60 8.49 -11.37
CA THR A 47 12.15 7.65 -12.48
C THR A 47 13.37 6.97 -13.10
N THR A 48 13.44 5.65 -12.92
CA THR A 48 14.53 4.80 -13.42
C THR A 48 14.16 4.10 -14.73
N PRO A 49 15.13 3.80 -15.60
CA PRO A 49 14.91 2.97 -16.80
C PRO A 49 14.79 1.46 -16.49
N PHE A 50 15.08 1.07 -15.25
CA PHE A 50 15.05 -0.30 -14.76
C PHE A 50 13.92 -0.53 -13.76
N THR A 51 13.54 -1.80 -13.63
CA THR A 51 12.69 -2.31 -12.55
C THR A 51 13.53 -3.14 -11.58
N SER A 52 13.40 -2.89 -10.28
CA SER A 52 14.10 -3.65 -9.25
C SER A 52 13.20 -4.78 -8.72
N TYR A 53 13.76 -5.97 -8.59
CA TYR A 53 13.14 -7.14 -7.99
C TYR A 53 13.89 -7.52 -6.71
N GLU A 54 13.26 -7.30 -5.56
CA GLU A 54 13.79 -7.72 -4.26
C GLU A 54 13.80 -9.26 -4.15
N ALA A 55 14.89 -9.82 -3.66
CA ALA A 55 15.10 -11.26 -3.65
C ALA A 55 14.31 -11.97 -2.56
N GLU A 56 14.10 -11.34 -1.42
CA GLU A 56 13.22 -11.82 -0.36
C GLU A 56 11.74 -11.89 -0.78
N SER A 57 11.37 -11.12 -1.81
CA SER A 57 10.04 -11.18 -2.44
C SER A 57 9.96 -12.18 -3.60
N GLY A 58 11.10 -12.75 -4.01
CA GLY A 58 11.17 -13.77 -5.05
C GLY A 58 10.64 -15.13 -4.59
N THR A 59 10.28 -15.98 -5.55
CA THR A 59 9.94 -17.37 -5.25
C THR A 59 11.21 -18.16 -4.96
N LEU A 60 11.39 -18.58 -3.71
CA LEU A 60 12.53 -19.40 -3.29
C LEU A 60 12.35 -20.86 -3.69
N GLY A 61 13.45 -21.51 -4.08
CA GLY A 61 13.50 -22.92 -4.43
C GLY A 61 14.73 -23.64 -3.85
N GLY A 62 14.72 -24.96 -3.87
CA GLY A 62 15.85 -25.79 -3.43
C GLY A 62 16.20 -25.71 -1.94
N GLY A 63 15.35 -25.08 -1.12
CA GLY A 63 15.61 -24.84 0.31
C GLY A 63 16.35 -23.53 0.61
N ALA A 64 16.40 -22.59 -0.34
CA ALA A 64 16.82 -21.20 -0.06
C ALA A 64 15.91 -20.57 1.02
N GLY A 65 16.46 -19.64 1.79
CA GLY A 65 15.75 -18.95 2.86
C GLY A 65 15.91 -17.44 2.78
N VAL A 66 15.10 -16.70 3.54
CA VAL A 66 15.24 -15.25 3.70
C VAL A 66 15.90 -14.95 5.03
N VAL A 67 16.82 -13.99 5.01
CA VAL A 67 17.37 -13.37 6.22
C VAL A 67 16.91 -11.93 6.26
N SER A 68 16.37 -11.48 7.39
CA SER A 68 15.80 -10.13 7.55
C SER A 68 16.15 -9.51 8.90
N LEU A 69 16.25 -8.19 8.96
CA LEU A 69 16.39 -7.44 10.20
C LEU A 69 15.07 -7.46 10.99
N THR A 70 15.07 -8.01 12.20
CA THR A 70 13.86 -8.14 13.03
C THR A 70 13.78 -7.14 14.19
N SER A 71 14.86 -6.42 14.48
CA SER A 71 14.96 -5.50 15.60
C SER A 71 16.06 -4.47 15.40
N ALA A 72 15.93 -3.31 16.04
CA ALA A 72 16.92 -2.23 15.92
C ALA A 72 18.31 -2.74 16.34
N PRO A 73 19.39 -2.38 15.61
CA PRO A 73 20.74 -2.79 15.99
C PRO A 73 21.08 -2.33 17.42
N THR A 74 21.54 -3.22 18.29
CA THR A 74 21.92 -2.82 19.67
C THR A 74 23.32 -2.22 19.75
N THR A 75 24.10 -2.35 18.69
CA THR A 75 25.49 -1.88 18.57
C THR A 75 25.62 -0.99 17.35
N GLN A 76 26.69 -0.20 17.30
CA GLN A 76 27.02 0.59 16.12
C GLN A 76 27.47 -0.21 14.89
N TYR A 77 27.83 -1.48 15.08
CA TYR A 77 28.34 -2.34 14.03
C TYR A 77 27.25 -2.81 13.08
N SER A 78 27.64 -2.99 11.82
CA SER A 78 26.74 -3.35 10.74
C SER A 78 26.40 -4.85 10.71
N SER A 79 25.47 -5.21 9.83
CA SER A 79 25.18 -6.61 9.49
C SER A 79 24.67 -6.69 8.05
N PRO A 80 24.74 -7.86 7.39
CA PRO A 80 24.21 -8.00 6.04
C PRO A 80 22.72 -7.62 5.95
N ALA A 81 21.90 -8.03 6.91
CA ALA A 81 20.48 -7.68 6.89
C ALA A 81 20.23 -6.17 7.08
N LEU A 82 21.15 -5.43 7.72
CA LEU A 82 21.02 -3.98 7.94
C LEU A 82 21.45 -3.17 6.71
N GLU A 83 22.34 -3.71 5.87
CA GLU A 83 22.80 -3.06 4.63
C GLU A 83 22.04 -3.53 3.38
N ALA A 84 21.14 -4.50 3.53
CA ALA A 84 20.29 -4.99 2.45
C ALA A 84 19.18 -3.98 2.11
N SER A 85 18.79 -3.90 0.84
CA SER A 85 17.54 -3.27 0.45
C SER A 85 16.39 -3.97 1.18
N GLY A 86 15.37 -3.23 1.61
CA GLY A 86 14.28 -3.83 2.38
C GLY A 86 14.67 -4.36 3.78
N HIS A 87 15.94 -4.22 4.19
CA HIS A 87 16.57 -4.93 5.31
C HIS A 87 16.41 -6.46 5.25
N ALA A 88 16.40 -7.03 4.05
CA ALA A 88 16.25 -8.47 3.86
C ALA A 88 16.91 -8.95 2.57
N TYR A 89 17.27 -10.24 2.50
CA TYR A 89 17.86 -10.84 1.31
C TYR A 89 17.58 -12.35 1.25
N ALA A 90 17.74 -12.94 0.07
CA ALA A 90 17.67 -14.39 -0.14
C ALA A 90 19.06 -15.03 0.05
N HIS A 91 19.14 -16.03 0.92
CA HIS A 91 20.36 -16.77 1.23
C HIS A 91 20.43 -18.11 0.49
N LEU A 92 21.45 -18.28 -0.35
CA LEU A 92 21.69 -19.47 -1.17
C LEU A 92 23.05 -20.10 -0.82
N ALA A 93 23.07 -21.14 0.02
CA ALA A 93 24.27 -21.89 0.42
C ALA A 93 24.32 -23.33 -0.14
N GLY A 94 23.18 -23.92 -0.45
CA GLY A 94 23.06 -25.28 -0.99
C GLY A 94 23.07 -25.31 -2.53
N THR A 95 23.61 -26.38 -3.12
CA THR A 95 23.48 -26.62 -4.56
C THR A 95 22.01 -26.83 -4.94
N GLY A 96 21.54 -26.15 -5.99
CA GLY A 96 20.17 -26.14 -6.47
C GLY A 96 19.25 -25.17 -5.73
N GLN A 97 19.76 -24.38 -4.77
CA GLN A 97 19.01 -23.30 -4.16
C GLN A 97 18.84 -22.15 -5.16
N GLU A 98 17.63 -21.60 -5.23
CA GLU A 98 17.29 -20.55 -6.18
C GLU A 98 16.40 -19.47 -5.57
N VAL A 99 16.46 -18.29 -6.18
CA VAL A 99 15.44 -17.25 -6.09
C VAL A 99 14.94 -16.91 -7.49
N ARG A 100 13.62 -16.91 -7.70
CA ARG A 100 12.97 -16.80 -9.02
C ARG A 100 11.93 -15.70 -9.06
N TRP A 101 11.88 -14.99 -10.19
CA TRP A 101 10.87 -13.98 -10.49
C TRP A 101 10.21 -14.23 -11.85
N THR A 102 9.14 -13.48 -12.12
CA THR A 102 8.49 -13.41 -13.45
C THR A 102 8.73 -12.02 -14.01
N ASN A 103 9.12 -11.92 -15.28
CA ASN A 103 9.20 -10.62 -15.95
C ASN A 103 7.79 -10.05 -16.14
N ASP A 104 7.36 -9.21 -15.22
CA ASP A 104 6.10 -8.46 -15.25
C ASP A 104 6.28 -6.98 -15.61
N THR A 105 7.51 -6.57 -16.00
CA THR A 105 7.85 -5.19 -16.39
C THR A 105 7.07 -4.66 -17.60
N GLY A 106 6.43 -5.55 -18.37
CA GLY A 106 5.79 -5.23 -19.65
C GLY A 106 6.78 -4.99 -20.80
N GLN A 107 8.09 -5.08 -20.55
CA GLN A 107 9.16 -4.93 -21.55
C GLN A 107 10.07 -6.17 -21.57
N PRO A 108 10.75 -6.45 -22.70
CA PRO A 108 11.84 -7.44 -22.69
C PRO A 108 12.94 -7.01 -21.71
N ILE A 109 13.73 -7.96 -21.21
CA ILE A 109 14.93 -7.70 -20.39
C ILE A 109 16.15 -8.17 -21.18
N SER A 110 17.12 -7.28 -21.40
CA SER A 110 18.38 -7.61 -22.07
C SER A 110 19.62 -7.25 -21.23
N PHE A 111 19.43 -6.62 -20.08
CA PHE A 111 20.48 -6.22 -19.17
C PHE A 111 20.04 -6.48 -17.73
N VAL A 112 20.96 -6.96 -16.91
CA VAL A 112 20.72 -7.21 -15.49
C VAL A 112 21.85 -6.60 -14.68
N ASN A 113 21.50 -6.02 -13.53
CA ASN A 113 22.42 -5.61 -12.48
C ASN A 113 22.00 -6.30 -11.18
N VAL A 114 22.89 -7.09 -10.59
CA VAL A 114 22.62 -7.88 -9.39
C VAL A 114 23.41 -7.31 -8.24
N ARG A 115 22.72 -6.92 -7.17
CA ARG A 115 23.32 -6.62 -5.87
C ARG A 115 23.34 -7.88 -5.02
N LEU A 116 24.52 -8.32 -4.61
CA LEU A 116 24.67 -9.52 -3.77
C LEU A 116 25.94 -9.48 -2.92
N SER A 117 25.98 -10.34 -1.91
CA SER A 117 27.19 -10.64 -1.12
C SER A 117 27.65 -12.09 -1.33
N ILE A 118 28.96 -12.29 -1.42
CA ILE A 118 29.63 -13.59 -1.30
C ILE A 118 30.70 -13.50 -0.20
N PRO A 119 31.13 -14.62 0.39
CA PRO A 119 32.16 -14.58 1.43
C PRO A 119 33.44 -13.88 0.96
N ASP A 120 34.10 -13.20 1.90
CA ASP A 120 35.47 -12.71 1.71
C ASP A 120 36.49 -13.85 1.74
N SER A 121 37.71 -13.58 1.26
CA SER A 121 38.86 -14.45 1.42
C SER A 121 39.40 -14.38 2.86
N PRO A 122 40.13 -15.40 3.34
CA PRO A 122 40.80 -15.31 4.64
C PRO A 122 41.85 -14.20 4.76
N SER A 123 42.30 -13.64 3.64
CA SER A 123 43.30 -12.55 3.57
C SER A 123 42.68 -11.16 3.33
N GLY A 124 41.37 -11.07 3.11
CA GLY A 124 40.68 -9.80 2.85
C GLY A 124 40.82 -9.25 1.43
N ASP A 125 41.50 -9.97 0.54
CA ASP A 125 41.70 -9.56 -0.86
C ASP A 125 40.54 -9.98 -1.79
N GLY A 126 39.42 -10.44 -1.22
CA GLY A 126 38.24 -10.90 -1.92
C GLY A 126 38.40 -12.21 -2.69
N VAL A 127 37.27 -12.74 -3.16
CA VAL A 127 37.23 -13.87 -4.10
C VAL A 127 36.43 -13.51 -5.33
N SER A 128 36.65 -14.26 -6.41
CA SER A 128 35.88 -14.18 -7.64
C SER A 128 35.10 -15.48 -7.81
N ALA A 129 33.81 -15.38 -8.14
CA ALA A 129 32.93 -16.51 -8.35
C ALA A 129 31.92 -16.22 -9.48
N THR A 130 31.05 -17.18 -9.75
CA THR A 130 29.88 -16.98 -10.60
C THR A 130 28.59 -17.36 -9.89
N LEU A 131 27.47 -16.82 -10.33
CA LEU A 131 26.11 -17.26 -9.98
C LEU A 131 25.32 -17.48 -11.26
N ASP A 132 24.58 -18.59 -11.36
CA ASP A 132 24.02 -19.01 -12.64
C ASP A 132 22.61 -18.42 -12.84
N LEU A 133 22.39 -17.76 -13.98
CA LEU A 133 21.10 -17.23 -14.41
C LEU A 133 20.35 -18.27 -15.23
N TYR A 134 19.09 -18.50 -14.90
CA TYR A 134 18.18 -19.36 -15.63
C TYR A 134 17.02 -18.54 -16.20
N VAL A 135 16.50 -18.96 -17.36
CA VAL A 135 15.30 -18.39 -17.98
C VAL A 135 14.35 -19.52 -18.32
N ASN A 136 13.12 -19.47 -17.81
CA ASN A 136 12.13 -20.55 -17.93
C ASN A 136 12.71 -21.92 -17.52
N GLY A 137 13.47 -21.95 -16.42
CA GLY A 137 14.11 -23.16 -15.89
C GLY A 137 15.26 -23.71 -16.74
N THR A 138 15.71 -22.99 -17.78
CA THR A 138 16.86 -23.38 -18.61
C THR A 138 18.05 -22.48 -18.32
N PHE A 139 19.22 -23.07 -18.09
CA PHE A 139 20.46 -22.33 -17.88
C PHE A 139 20.71 -21.35 -19.04
N ARG A 140 20.95 -20.08 -18.71
CA ARG A 140 21.22 -19.03 -19.68
C ARG A 140 22.70 -18.69 -19.72
N GLN A 141 23.25 -18.21 -18.60
CA GLN A 141 24.65 -17.81 -18.49
C GLN A 141 25.07 -17.75 -17.03
N ALA A 142 26.37 -17.86 -16.78
CA ALA A 142 26.96 -17.54 -15.50
C ALA A 142 27.17 -16.02 -15.39
N LEU A 143 26.79 -15.43 -14.26
CA LEU A 143 27.05 -14.02 -13.92
C LEU A 143 28.33 -13.94 -13.08
N ASN A 144 29.29 -13.11 -13.49
CA ASN A 144 30.51 -12.88 -12.71
C ASN A 144 30.18 -12.02 -11.49
N VAL A 145 30.62 -12.47 -10.32
CA VAL A 145 30.50 -11.74 -9.05
C VAL A 145 31.83 -11.82 -8.29
N ASN A 146 32.07 -10.87 -7.40
CA ASN A 146 33.27 -10.84 -6.57
C ASN A 146 33.01 -10.21 -5.20
N SER A 147 33.95 -10.42 -4.27
CA SER A 147 33.97 -9.74 -2.97
C SER A 147 35.16 -8.78 -2.80
N ARG A 148 35.91 -8.46 -3.86
CA ARG A 148 37.10 -7.60 -3.80
C ARG A 148 36.77 -6.16 -3.45
N GLN A 149 35.59 -5.69 -3.88
CA GLN A 149 35.10 -4.32 -3.72
C GLN A 149 33.94 -4.27 -2.71
N SER A 150 34.03 -5.14 -1.70
CA SER A 150 33.15 -5.27 -0.55
C SER A 150 34.00 -5.67 0.65
N TRP A 151 33.38 -5.88 1.82
CA TRP A 151 34.03 -6.29 3.06
C TRP A 151 35.10 -5.32 3.55
N ILE A 152 34.68 -4.36 4.37
CA ILE A 152 35.57 -3.51 5.18
C ILE A 152 35.43 -3.91 6.65
N TYR A 153 36.54 -3.94 7.38
CA TYR A 153 36.59 -4.35 8.78
C TYR A 153 36.92 -3.16 9.68
N GLU A 154 36.04 -2.85 10.63
CA GLU A 154 36.14 -1.62 11.43
C GLU A 154 36.99 -1.77 12.69
N GLY A 155 37.19 -3.01 13.14
CA GLY A 155 37.74 -3.32 14.45
C GLY A 155 37.20 -2.45 15.58
N THR A 156 38.09 -1.75 16.28
CA THR A 156 37.70 -0.91 17.44
C THR A 156 37.33 0.53 17.09
N ASN A 157 37.50 0.99 15.84
CA ASN A 157 37.28 2.39 15.47
C ASN A 157 36.81 2.58 14.02
N TYR A 158 35.50 2.80 13.87
CA TYR A 158 34.82 3.15 12.61
C TYR A 158 35.50 4.26 11.78
N ASN A 159 35.98 5.32 12.44
CA ASN A 159 36.57 6.49 11.77
C ASN A 159 38.09 6.34 11.53
N GLY A 160 38.67 5.21 11.95
CA GLY A 160 40.12 5.02 11.99
C GLY A 160 40.64 3.81 11.22
N ASN A 161 39.81 2.78 11.02
CA ASN A 161 40.15 1.58 10.28
C ASN A 161 39.17 1.42 9.10
N ASP A 162 39.65 1.71 7.90
CA ASP A 162 39.00 1.39 6.62
C ASP A 162 39.74 0.23 5.95
N ASP A 163 40.22 -0.75 6.72
CA ASP A 163 41.07 -1.82 6.17
C ASP A 163 40.28 -3.05 5.72
N GLN A 164 40.88 -3.79 4.80
CA GLN A 164 40.41 -5.10 4.35
C GLN A 164 41.12 -6.21 5.13
N ASN A 165 41.17 -6.12 6.46
CA ASN A 165 41.79 -7.14 7.30
C ASN A 165 40.75 -7.92 8.12
N PRO A 166 40.35 -9.13 7.70
CA PRO A 166 39.38 -9.94 8.43
C PRO A 166 39.74 -10.24 9.90
N ALA A 167 41.03 -10.13 10.27
CA ALA A 167 41.47 -10.29 11.65
C ALA A 167 41.00 -9.16 12.58
N ASP A 168 40.62 -8.01 12.04
CA ASP A 168 40.12 -6.86 12.80
C ASP A 168 38.69 -7.06 13.29
N SER A 169 37.93 -8.03 12.71
CA SER A 169 36.52 -8.31 13.00
C SER A 169 35.56 -7.15 12.67
N ASP A 170 34.28 -7.29 13.01
CA ASP A 170 33.22 -6.30 12.76
C ASP A 170 33.10 -5.83 11.29
N PRO A 171 32.70 -6.73 10.37
CA PRO A 171 32.58 -6.40 8.95
C PRO A 171 31.41 -5.45 8.64
N ARG A 172 31.57 -4.71 7.54
CA ARG A 172 30.55 -3.88 6.87
C ARG A 172 30.80 -3.86 5.35
N VAL A 173 29.95 -3.16 4.60
CA VAL A 173 30.02 -3.07 3.13
C VAL A 173 29.88 -4.47 2.52
N PHE A 174 28.81 -5.18 2.89
CA PHE A 174 28.64 -6.58 2.54
C PHE A 174 28.31 -6.81 1.07
N PHE A 175 27.58 -5.87 0.47
CA PHE A 175 27.03 -6.03 -0.88
C PHE A 175 27.80 -5.22 -1.90
N ASP A 176 27.99 -5.82 -3.06
CA ASP A 176 28.47 -5.16 -4.26
C ASP A 176 27.48 -5.40 -5.41
N GLU A 177 27.62 -4.64 -6.50
CA GLU A 177 26.76 -4.71 -7.68
C GLU A 177 27.55 -5.17 -8.91
N SER A 178 27.04 -6.18 -9.59
CA SER A 178 27.61 -6.69 -10.84
C SER A 178 26.58 -6.67 -11.94
N HIS A 179 26.96 -6.16 -13.12
CA HIS A 179 26.04 -5.99 -14.24
C HIS A 179 26.55 -6.58 -15.54
N THR A 180 25.63 -7.02 -16.39
CA THR A 180 25.97 -7.60 -17.69
C THR A 180 24.79 -7.59 -18.67
N PHE A 181 25.11 -7.57 -19.96
CA PHE A 181 24.13 -7.89 -21.00
C PHE A 181 23.82 -9.39 -21.01
N LEU A 182 22.57 -9.71 -21.26
CA LEU A 182 22.14 -11.08 -21.44
C LEU A 182 22.59 -11.62 -22.79
N THR A 183 23.16 -12.81 -22.78
CA THR A 183 23.45 -13.61 -23.96
C THR A 183 22.15 -14.19 -24.53
N GLY A 184 22.10 -14.36 -25.86
CA GLY A 184 20.89 -14.82 -26.55
C GLY A 184 19.81 -13.74 -26.68
N GLY A 185 18.56 -14.16 -26.85
CA GLY A 185 17.43 -13.23 -26.97
C GLY A 185 17.02 -12.63 -25.61
N PRO A 186 16.48 -11.39 -25.58
CA PRO A 186 15.95 -10.79 -24.36
C PRO A 186 14.91 -11.68 -23.67
N ILE A 187 14.82 -11.63 -22.34
CA ILE A 187 13.80 -12.33 -21.56
C ILE A 187 12.46 -11.63 -21.82
N ALA A 188 11.52 -12.31 -22.48
CA ALA A 188 10.22 -11.73 -22.83
C ALA A 188 9.32 -11.53 -21.60
N PRO A 189 8.39 -10.56 -21.63
CA PRO A 189 7.33 -10.45 -20.62
C PRO A 189 6.62 -11.79 -20.39
N GLY A 190 6.32 -12.10 -19.14
CA GLY A 190 5.73 -13.36 -18.69
C GLY A 190 6.71 -14.54 -18.56
N SER A 191 7.96 -14.42 -19.05
CA SER A 191 8.98 -15.44 -18.80
C SER A 191 9.45 -15.39 -17.35
N THR A 192 9.81 -16.54 -16.78
CA THR A 192 10.49 -16.59 -15.48
C THR A 192 12.00 -16.46 -15.66
N PHE A 193 12.65 -15.88 -14.67
CA PHE A 193 14.10 -15.86 -14.55
C PHE A 193 14.51 -16.11 -13.10
N SER A 194 15.61 -16.83 -12.88
CA SER A 194 16.09 -17.15 -11.53
C SER A 194 17.61 -17.08 -11.43
N LEU A 195 18.09 -16.76 -10.23
CA LEU A 195 19.47 -16.92 -9.84
C LEU A 195 19.59 -18.21 -9.02
N VAL A 196 20.48 -19.10 -9.46
CA VAL A 196 20.60 -20.46 -8.92
C VAL A 196 22.05 -20.71 -8.52
N LYS A 197 22.26 -21.22 -7.30
CA LYS A 197 23.57 -21.75 -6.88
C LYS A 197 23.72 -23.18 -7.38
N ASP A 198 24.41 -23.38 -8.49
CA ASP A 198 24.77 -24.68 -9.04
C ASP A 198 26.07 -25.25 -8.47
N SER A 199 26.37 -26.50 -8.84
CA SER A 199 27.61 -27.19 -8.44
C SER A 199 28.89 -26.57 -9.03
N SER A 200 28.75 -25.82 -10.13
CA SER A 200 29.80 -25.00 -10.75
C SER A 200 30.14 -23.75 -9.95
N ASN A 201 29.22 -23.25 -9.14
CA ASN A 201 29.36 -21.99 -8.43
C ASN A 201 30.19 -22.19 -7.14
N THR A 202 31.35 -21.52 -7.09
CA THR A 202 32.44 -21.81 -6.15
C THR A 202 32.34 -21.11 -4.80
N ALA A 203 31.56 -20.04 -4.65
CA ALA A 203 31.41 -19.36 -3.37
C ALA A 203 30.60 -20.22 -2.39
N ALA A 204 30.91 -20.14 -1.10
CA ALA A 204 30.25 -20.96 -0.08
C ALA A 204 28.75 -20.63 0.06
N TYR A 205 28.39 -19.35 -0.11
CA TYR A 205 27.01 -18.87 -0.16
C TYR A 205 26.90 -17.66 -1.07
N TYR A 206 25.66 -17.30 -1.41
CA TYR A 206 25.27 -16.09 -2.12
C TYR A 206 24.09 -15.47 -1.38
N ASP A 207 24.28 -14.25 -0.91
CA ASP A 207 23.23 -13.44 -0.29
C ASP A 207 22.74 -12.48 -1.36
N VAL A 208 21.68 -12.88 -2.07
CA VAL A 208 21.09 -12.11 -3.17
C VAL A 208 20.13 -11.10 -2.56
N ASP A 209 20.39 -9.81 -2.80
CA ASP A 209 19.61 -8.70 -2.27
C ASP A 209 18.56 -8.23 -3.28
N VAL A 210 19.01 -7.58 -4.36
CA VAL A 210 18.12 -7.03 -5.38
C VAL A 210 18.67 -7.27 -6.78
N VAL A 211 17.77 -7.49 -7.74
CA VAL A 211 18.10 -7.53 -9.17
C VAL A 211 17.40 -6.39 -9.90
N ASP A 212 18.15 -5.47 -10.47
CA ASP A 212 17.61 -4.52 -11.44
C ASP A 212 17.63 -5.12 -12.84
N VAL A 213 16.52 -5.01 -13.55
CA VAL A 213 16.38 -5.50 -14.91
C VAL A 213 15.89 -4.40 -15.85
N GLU A 214 16.44 -4.38 -17.05
CA GLU A 214 16.10 -3.38 -18.07
C GLU A 214 16.40 -3.86 -19.49
N ASN A 215 15.91 -3.08 -20.45
CA ASN A 215 16.24 -3.24 -21.87
C ASN A 215 16.79 -1.91 -22.39
N PRO A 216 18.11 -1.70 -22.27
CA PRO A 216 18.75 -0.47 -22.67
C PRO A 216 18.48 -0.13 -24.14
N PRO A 217 18.33 1.16 -24.49
CA PRO A 217 18.24 1.57 -25.89
C PRO A 217 19.52 1.21 -26.65
N ALA A 218 19.47 1.20 -27.98
CA ALA A 218 20.68 1.02 -28.79
C ALA A 218 21.73 2.10 -28.48
N PRO A 219 23.04 1.81 -28.62
CA PRO A 219 24.10 2.77 -28.35
C PRO A 219 23.94 4.03 -29.22
N LEU A 220 24.12 5.19 -28.61
CA LEU A 220 24.01 6.47 -29.30
C LEU A 220 25.09 6.59 -30.40
N PRO A 221 24.76 7.11 -31.59
CA PRO A 221 25.75 7.33 -32.63
C PRO A 221 26.63 8.53 -32.30
N GLN A 222 27.86 8.52 -32.83
CA GLN A 222 28.77 9.67 -32.73
C GLN A 222 28.10 10.95 -33.26
N PRO A 223 28.06 12.05 -32.47
CA PRO A 223 27.52 13.32 -32.92
C PRO A 223 28.30 13.88 -34.11
N ALA A 224 27.59 14.41 -35.11
CA ALA A 224 28.21 15.03 -36.27
C ALA A 224 29.16 16.16 -35.85
N GLY A 225 30.38 16.15 -36.39
CA GLY A 225 31.38 17.16 -36.04
C GLY A 225 31.99 17.01 -34.64
N SER A 226 31.77 15.92 -33.91
CA SER A 226 32.53 15.62 -32.67
C SER A 226 33.93 15.07 -32.96
N ILE A 227 34.81 15.07 -31.95
CA ILE A 227 36.12 14.39 -31.99
C ILE A 227 36.02 13.12 -31.15
N SER A 228 36.33 11.95 -31.72
CA SER A 228 36.32 10.69 -30.97
C SER A 228 37.65 10.43 -30.28
N ILE A 229 37.64 9.94 -29.04
CA ILE A 229 38.87 9.59 -28.32
C ILE A 229 39.73 8.53 -29.05
N THR A 230 39.12 7.66 -29.85
CA THR A 230 39.83 6.66 -30.66
C THR A 230 40.63 7.30 -31.80
N SER A 231 40.16 8.43 -32.34
CA SER A 231 40.93 9.21 -33.32
C SER A 231 42.15 9.91 -32.71
N CYS A 232 42.18 10.01 -31.38
CA CYS A 232 43.28 10.56 -30.59
C CYS A 232 44.19 9.46 -30.01
N GLY A 233 43.92 8.18 -30.32
CA GLY A 233 44.76 7.04 -29.94
C GLY A 233 44.29 6.24 -28.71
N ALA A 234 43.11 6.53 -28.15
CA ALA A 234 42.54 5.70 -27.09
C ALA A 234 42.09 4.34 -27.65
N VAL A 235 42.31 3.28 -26.87
CA VAL A 235 41.99 1.89 -27.27
C VAL A 235 41.11 1.28 -26.19
N SER A 236 39.99 0.68 -26.61
CA SER A 236 39.09 -0.01 -25.69
C SER A 236 39.57 -1.43 -25.39
N ASP A 237 39.23 -1.92 -24.21
CA ASP A 237 39.46 -3.29 -23.77
C ASP A 237 38.28 -3.76 -22.91
N ASP A 238 37.44 -4.62 -23.47
CA ASP A 238 36.19 -5.06 -22.82
C ASP A 238 36.34 -6.39 -22.06
N ASN A 239 37.58 -6.78 -21.72
CA ASN A 239 37.81 -7.95 -20.87
C ASN A 239 37.15 -7.74 -19.50
N PRO A 240 36.33 -8.69 -19.01
CA PRO A 240 35.72 -8.58 -17.69
C PRO A 240 36.77 -8.45 -16.59
N THR A 241 36.66 -7.39 -15.79
CA THR A 241 37.58 -7.08 -14.69
C THR A 241 37.29 -7.93 -13.44
N ASN A 242 36.01 -8.26 -13.20
CA ASN A 242 35.53 -8.93 -11.99
C ASN A 242 36.18 -8.35 -10.70
N GLY A 243 36.23 -7.02 -10.65
CA GLY A 243 36.84 -6.21 -9.59
C GLY A 243 38.36 -6.03 -9.64
N ALA A 244 39.06 -6.61 -10.61
CA ALA A 244 40.49 -6.43 -10.82
C ALA A 244 40.79 -5.76 -12.18
N PRO A 245 41.70 -4.77 -12.25
CA PRO A 245 42.01 -4.10 -13.50
C PRO A 245 42.73 -5.03 -14.48
N ASP A 246 42.45 -4.90 -15.78
CA ASP A 246 43.21 -5.64 -16.80
C ASP A 246 44.64 -5.09 -16.94
N GLY A 247 45.61 -5.90 -16.53
CA GLY A 247 47.03 -5.59 -16.65
C GLY A 247 47.50 -5.36 -18.09
N GLN A 248 46.82 -5.96 -19.09
CA GLN A 248 47.15 -5.87 -20.51
C GLN A 248 46.48 -4.69 -21.23
N ALA A 249 45.43 -4.10 -20.65
CA ALA A 249 44.73 -2.97 -21.26
C ALA A 249 45.67 -1.78 -21.55
N ALA A 250 45.44 -1.10 -22.67
CA ALA A 250 46.21 0.10 -23.01
C ALA A 250 45.79 1.28 -22.12
N ASP A 251 46.77 2.04 -21.62
CA ASP A 251 46.49 3.29 -20.91
C ASP A 251 46.03 4.38 -21.89
N SER A 252 44.79 4.82 -21.73
CA SER A 252 44.15 5.84 -22.57
C SER A 252 44.27 7.26 -22.01
N THR A 253 44.89 7.46 -20.83
CA THR A 253 44.94 8.76 -20.14
C THR A 253 45.47 9.89 -21.02
N GLY A 254 46.68 9.71 -21.59
CA GLY A 254 47.29 10.73 -22.44
C GLY A 254 46.54 10.97 -23.75
N ALA A 255 45.96 9.92 -24.34
CA ALA A 255 45.19 10.02 -25.58
C ALA A 255 43.88 10.78 -25.38
N ILE A 256 43.16 10.50 -24.28
CA ILE A 256 41.90 11.17 -23.95
C ILE A 256 42.16 12.64 -23.59
N GLN A 257 43.18 12.94 -22.77
CA GLN A 257 43.50 14.34 -22.44
C GLN A 257 43.86 15.16 -23.68
N ASN A 258 44.69 14.64 -24.59
CA ASN A 258 44.99 15.29 -25.86
C ASN A 258 43.71 15.54 -26.70
N CYS A 259 42.78 14.60 -26.66
CA CYS A 259 41.51 14.74 -27.36
C CYS A 259 40.61 15.83 -26.75
N ILE A 260 40.58 15.92 -25.42
CA ILE A 260 39.92 17.00 -24.69
C ILE A 260 40.52 18.35 -25.11
N ASP A 261 41.85 18.48 -25.09
CA ASP A 261 42.54 19.73 -25.46
C ASP A 261 42.18 20.15 -26.90
N GLN A 262 42.13 19.19 -27.83
CA GLN A 262 41.69 19.44 -29.21
C GLN A 262 40.23 19.87 -29.30
N ALA A 263 39.33 19.18 -28.59
CA ALA A 263 37.91 19.51 -28.56
C ALA A 263 37.68 20.93 -28.01
N GLN A 264 38.38 21.31 -26.94
CA GLN A 264 38.36 22.65 -26.37
C GLN A 264 38.89 23.70 -27.35
N SER A 265 40.03 23.44 -27.98
CA SER A 265 40.63 24.39 -28.94
C SER A 265 39.74 24.64 -30.17
N GLN A 266 38.90 23.68 -30.53
CA GLN A 266 38.01 23.74 -31.70
C GLN A 266 36.55 24.06 -31.36
N GLY A 267 36.18 24.16 -30.08
CA GLY A 267 34.78 24.31 -29.66
C GLY A 267 33.88 23.16 -30.09
N ARG A 268 34.39 21.92 -30.03
CA ARG A 268 33.69 20.71 -30.50
C ARG A 268 33.34 19.79 -29.33
N THR A 269 32.33 18.96 -29.50
CA THR A 269 32.00 17.87 -28.57
C THR A 269 33.11 16.81 -28.60
N LEU A 270 33.51 16.35 -27.42
CA LEU A 270 34.30 15.12 -27.26
C LEU A 270 33.35 13.92 -27.24
N TRP A 271 33.63 12.92 -28.08
CA TRP A 271 32.87 11.69 -28.19
C TRP A 271 33.65 10.49 -27.65
N ILE A 272 33.01 9.76 -26.73
CA ILE A 272 33.51 8.50 -26.17
C ILE A 272 32.67 7.36 -26.77
N PRO A 273 33.21 6.55 -27.69
CA PRO A 273 32.43 5.48 -28.34
C PRO A 273 32.16 4.31 -27.38
N PRO A 274 31.37 3.29 -27.79
CA PRO A 274 31.25 2.06 -27.02
C PRO A 274 32.61 1.41 -26.74
N GLY A 275 32.74 0.83 -25.56
CA GLY A 275 33.94 0.16 -25.06
C GLY A 275 34.40 0.69 -23.70
N THR A 276 35.29 -0.07 -23.07
CA THR A 276 35.93 0.27 -21.79
C THR A 276 37.32 0.84 -22.02
N PHE A 277 37.59 2.05 -21.56
CA PHE A 277 38.85 2.75 -21.75
C PHE A 277 39.55 2.97 -20.40
N TYR A 278 40.77 2.44 -20.28
CA TYR A 278 41.49 2.43 -19.02
C TYR A 278 42.30 3.70 -18.80
N LEU A 279 42.21 4.27 -17.60
CA LEU A 279 43.16 5.26 -17.09
C LEU A 279 44.10 4.58 -16.09
N LYS A 280 45.39 4.50 -16.42
CA LYS A 280 46.39 3.88 -15.53
C LYS A 280 47.15 4.94 -14.73
N GLY A 281 47.33 4.68 -13.44
CA GLY A 281 48.05 5.59 -12.53
C GLY A 281 47.11 6.56 -11.81
N THR A 282 47.62 7.75 -11.46
CA THR A 282 46.98 8.65 -10.48
C THR A 282 46.44 9.95 -11.08
N THR A 283 46.59 10.14 -12.40
CA THR A 283 46.24 11.40 -13.09
C THR A 283 44.76 11.40 -13.50
N GLY A 284 44.05 12.48 -13.22
CA GLY A 284 42.69 12.72 -13.70
C GLY A 284 42.65 13.45 -15.05
N LEU A 285 41.46 13.50 -15.66
CA LEU A 285 41.20 14.22 -16.91
C LEU A 285 40.65 15.62 -16.62
N HIS A 286 41.12 16.62 -17.35
CA HIS A 286 40.73 18.02 -17.16
C HIS A 286 40.04 18.57 -18.39
N ALA A 287 38.84 19.15 -18.24
CA ALA A 287 38.12 19.78 -19.34
C ALA A 287 37.46 21.10 -18.92
N GLN A 288 37.34 22.03 -19.87
CA GLN A 288 36.65 23.30 -19.65
C GLN A 288 35.81 23.72 -20.86
N GLY A 289 34.55 24.09 -20.61
CA GLY A 289 33.68 24.77 -21.58
C GLY A 289 33.22 23.92 -22.77
N ILE A 290 33.26 22.59 -22.69
CA ILE A 290 32.86 21.69 -23.78
C ILE A 290 31.79 20.67 -23.36
N THR A 291 31.20 20.01 -24.36
CA THR A 291 30.38 18.82 -24.14
C THR A 291 31.25 17.57 -24.27
N ILE A 292 31.12 16.65 -23.31
CA ILE A 292 31.70 15.30 -23.31
C ILE A 292 30.52 14.32 -23.32
N ALA A 293 30.40 13.51 -24.37
CA ALA A 293 29.27 12.60 -24.56
C ALA A 293 29.74 11.17 -24.84
N GLY A 294 29.10 10.20 -24.20
CA GLY A 294 29.28 8.78 -24.47
C GLY A 294 28.12 8.13 -25.23
N ALA A 295 28.27 6.84 -25.54
CA ALA A 295 27.28 6.07 -26.29
C ALA A 295 26.10 5.56 -25.45
N GLY A 296 26.04 5.90 -24.16
CA GLY A 296 25.10 5.37 -23.17
C GLY A 296 25.86 4.70 -22.02
N MET A 297 25.36 4.83 -20.78
CA MET A 297 26.03 4.31 -19.59
C MET A 297 26.29 2.79 -19.63
N TRP A 298 25.48 2.03 -20.36
CA TRP A 298 25.68 0.59 -20.55
C TRP A 298 26.78 0.22 -21.54
N TYR A 299 27.19 1.14 -22.42
CA TYR A 299 28.03 0.85 -23.58
C TYR A 299 29.41 1.47 -23.50
N THR A 300 29.55 2.60 -22.80
CA THR A 300 30.79 3.36 -22.71
C THR A 300 31.25 3.45 -21.28
N THR A 301 32.46 2.97 -20.99
CA THR A 301 33.05 3.02 -19.64
C THR A 301 34.42 3.68 -19.68
N ILE A 302 34.66 4.65 -18.80
CA ILE A 302 36.02 5.07 -18.44
C ILE A 302 36.35 4.39 -17.11
N TYR A 303 37.36 3.52 -17.12
CA TYR A 303 37.73 2.68 -15.98
C TYR A 303 39.08 3.13 -15.42
N ARG A 304 39.15 3.54 -14.16
CA ARG A 304 40.44 3.86 -13.51
C ARG A 304 41.06 2.60 -12.89
N ALA A 305 42.21 2.21 -13.43
CA ALA A 305 43.02 1.13 -12.87
C ALA A 305 44.01 1.70 -11.86
N VAL A 306 43.66 1.57 -10.58
CA VAL A 306 44.45 2.06 -9.46
C VAL A 306 45.53 1.03 -9.07
N PRO A 307 46.80 1.45 -8.90
CA PRO A 307 47.83 0.58 -8.34
C PRO A 307 47.62 0.37 -6.84
N LEU A 308 47.18 -0.81 -6.42
CA LEU A 308 46.98 -1.15 -5.00
C LEU A 308 48.15 -1.96 -4.40
N PRO A 309 48.59 -1.70 -3.15
CA PRO A 309 48.17 -0.57 -2.31
C PRO A 309 48.70 0.75 -2.89
N ASN A 310 47.86 1.78 -2.86
CA ASN A 310 48.19 3.08 -3.43
C ASN A 310 48.86 3.99 -2.38
N ASN A 311 49.83 4.80 -2.79
CA ASN A 311 50.56 5.68 -1.86
C ASN A 311 50.58 7.15 -2.31
N THR A 312 49.79 7.46 -3.33
CA THR A 312 49.78 8.77 -3.99
C THR A 312 48.34 9.28 -4.03
N PRO A 313 48.06 10.55 -3.68
CA PRO A 313 46.72 11.11 -3.80
C PRO A 313 46.18 10.98 -5.23
N LEU A 314 44.94 10.52 -5.35
CA LEU A 314 44.24 10.40 -6.63
C LEU A 314 43.32 11.60 -6.87
N ALA A 315 43.45 12.21 -8.04
CA ALA A 315 42.46 13.17 -8.52
C ALA A 315 41.15 12.44 -8.89
N ALA A 316 40.06 13.19 -9.02
CA ALA A 316 38.86 12.65 -9.65
C ALA A 316 39.15 12.19 -11.09
N ILE A 317 38.42 11.18 -11.60
CA ILE A 317 38.55 10.72 -12.99
C ILE A 317 38.36 11.90 -13.95
N PHE A 318 37.35 12.74 -13.69
CA PHE A 318 37.13 14.00 -14.39
C PHE A 318 37.13 15.18 -13.42
N SER A 319 37.93 16.21 -13.73
CA SER A 319 37.83 17.54 -13.13
C SER A 319 37.41 18.54 -14.21
N VAL A 320 36.16 19.00 -14.17
CA VAL A 320 35.57 19.78 -15.25
C VAL A 320 35.08 21.16 -14.79
N THR A 321 35.16 22.15 -15.68
CA THR A 321 34.66 23.51 -15.42
C THR A 321 33.71 23.96 -16.53
N SER A 322 32.47 24.31 -16.18
CA SER A 322 31.44 24.76 -17.14
C SER A 322 31.24 23.82 -18.33
N CYS A 323 31.26 22.50 -18.07
CA CYS A 323 31.08 21.47 -19.10
C CYS A 323 29.67 20.85 -19.04
N THR A 324 29.26 20.24 -20.15
CA THR A 324 28.16 19.27 -20.18
C THR A 324 28.77 17.88 -20.32
N VAL A 325 28.48 16.97 -19.39
CA VAL A 325 29.01 15.61 -19.37
C VAL A 325 27.84 14.63 -19.34
N GLN A 326 27.77 13.70 -20.29
CA GLN A 326 26.57 12.87 -20.44
C GLN A 326 26.77 11.48 -21.04
N ASN A 327 25.91 10.54 -20.62
CA ASN A 327 25.68 9.23 -21.24
C ASN A 327 26.89 8.26 -21.22
N PHE A 328 27.58 8.10 -20.10
CA PHE A 328 28.61 7.06 -19.94
C PHE A 328 28.80 6.63 -18.48
N HIS A 329 29.49 5.52 -18.28
CA HIS A 329 29.85 4.94 -17.00
C HIS A 329 31.28 5.32 -16.58
N LEU A 330 31.46 5.60 -15.29
CA LEU A 330 32.72 5.86 -14.62
C LEU A 330 32.90 4.81 -13.52
N ASP A 331 33.98 4.07 -13.60
CA ASP A 331 34.25 2.97 -12.68
C ASP A 331 35.74 2.94 -12.31
N SER A 332 36.10 2.23 -11.24
CA SER A 332 37.48 2.16 -10.77
C SER A 332 37.76 0.88 -10.01
N SER A 333 39.02 0.44 -10.01
CA SER A 333 39.46 -0.71 -9.22
C SER A 333 39.75 -0.37 -7.75
N GLU A 334 39.07 0.62 -7.17
CA GLU A 334 39.26 0.97 -5.74
C GLU A 334 38.57 -0.06 -4.87
N THR A 335 39.15 -0.34 -3.72
CA THR A 335 38.61 -1.29 -2.74
C THR A 335 38.24 -0.63 -1.41
N GLY A 336 38.30 0.70 -1.33
CA GLY A 336 38.01 1.43 -0.11
C GLY A 336 38.22 2.94 -0.21
N ARG A 337 37.79 3.63 0.84
CA ARG A 337 37.84 5.10 0.97
C ARG A 337 39.25 5.64 1.19
N ALA A 338 40.08 4.92 1.95
CA ALA A 338 41.42 5.40 2.29
C ALA A 338 42.35 5.41 1.06
N MET A 339 43.36 6.30 1.09
CA MET A 339 44.30 6.47 -0.03
C MET A 339 44.95 5.15 -0.45
N GLU A 340 45.24 4.25 0.49
CA GLU A 340 45.85 2.95 0.20
C GLU A 340 44.98 2.00 -0.62
N PHE A 341 43.67 2.23 -0.62
CA PHE A 341 42.67 1.49 -1.37
C PHE A 341 42.17 2.25 -2.62
N GLY A 342 42.75 3.43 -2.91
CA GLY A 342 42.45 4.27 -4.06
C GLY A 342 42.01 5.68 -3.67
N GLY A 343 40.80 5.85 -3.15
CA GLY A 343 40.35 7.13 -2.62
C GLY A 343 40.32 8.29 -3.62
N GLY A 344 39.99 8.06 -4.90
CA GLY A 344 39.81 9.11 -5.91
C GLY A 344 38.34 9.26 -6.33
N GLY A 345 37.85 10.49 -6.54
CA GLY A 345 36.47 10.73 -7.02
C GLY A 345 36.21 10.27 -8.46
N ALA A 346 34.94 10.17 -8.86
CA ALA A 346 34.55 10.04 -10.26
C ALA A 346 34.53 11.41 -10.95
N MET A 347 33.84 12.40 -10.39
CA MET A 347 33.73 13.72 -11.02
C MET A 347 33.78 14.88 -10.03
N ASP A 348 34.79 15.74 -10.21
CA ASP A 348 34.83 17.08 -9.63
C ASP A 348 34.33 18.09 -10.67
N THR A 349 33.38 18.95 -10.31
CA THR A 349 32.84 19.95 -11.25
C THR A 349 32.67 21.32 -10.63
N THR A 350 32.90 22.37 -11.43
CA THR A 350 32.63 23.76 -11.04
C THR A 350 32.28 24.67 -12.23
N GLY A 351 32.17 25.97 -11.98
CA GLY A 351 31.88 27.01 -12.97
C GLY A 351 30.39 27.36 -13.01
N THR A 352 29.94 27.89 -14.14
CA THR A 352 28.55 28.27 -14.37
C THR A 352 27.85 27.28 -15.29
N ASN A 353 26.58 26.98 -14.98
CA ASN A 353 25.65 26.23 -15.84
C ASN A 353 26.20 24.89 -16.38
N TRP A 354 27.05 24.21 -15.61
CA TRP A 354 27.52 22.87 -15.97
C TRP A 354 26.39 21.84 -15.81
N VAL A 355 26.49 20.73 -16.53
CA VAL A 355 25.48 19.66 -16.51
C VAL A 355 26.19 18.31 -16.45
N ALA A 356 25.76 17.45 -15.53
CA ALA A 356 26.01 16.01 -15.56
C ALA A 356 24.67 15.29 -15.76
N ASP A 357 24.53 14.51 -16.84
CA ASP A 357 23.26 13.90 -17.26
C ASP A 357 23.44 12.45 -17.71
N GLY A 358 22.79 11.49 -17.06
CA GLY A 358 22.88 10.10 -17.49
C GLY A 358 24.27 9.51 -17.27
N ILE A 359 24.90 9.81 -16.14
CA ILE A 359 26.20 9.23 -15.75
C ILE A 359 25.95 8.11 -14.76
N TRP A 360 26.59 6.96 -14.97
CA TRP A 360 26.69 5.92 -13.95
C TRP A 360 28.06 6.05 -13.28
N THR A 361 28.14 6.14 -11.96
CA THR A 361 29.39 6.04 -11.20
C THR A 361 29.39 4.81 -10.31
N GLN A 362 30.50 4.08 -10.28
CA GLN A 362 30.69 2.90 -9.43
C GLN A 362 32.14 2.83 -8.90
N HIS A 363 32.32 2.29 -7.69
CA HIS A 363 33.63 2.01 -7.06
C HIS A 363 34.63 3.17 -7.02
N THR A 364 34.15 4.40 -6.93
CA THR A 364 34.97 5.61 -6.71
C THR A 364 34.77 6.16 -5.30
N LEU A 365 35.70 7.01 -4.84
CA LEU A 365 35.57 7.70 -3.56
C LEU A 365 34.23 8.45 -3.46
N SER A 366 33.94 9.32 -4.42
CA SER A 366 32.66 10.02 -4.54
C SER A 366 32.14 9.90 -5.96
N GLY A 367 30.83 9.99 -6.15
CA GLY A 367 30.26 10.10 -7.50
C GLY A 367 30.47 11.50 -8.06
N PHE A 368 29.96 12.51 -7.35
CA PHE A 368 30.08 13.92 -7.73
C PHE A 368 30.51 14.78 -6.55
N TRP A 369 31.57 15.56 -6.74
CA TRP A 369 31.99 16.63 -5.84
C TRP A 369 31.87 17.96 -6.57
N ALA A 370 30.77 18.68 -6.36
CA ALA A 370 30.26 19.65 -7.33
C ALA A 370 30.04 21.04 -6.72
N SER A 371 30.60 22.09 -7.31
CA SER A 371 30.43 23.48 -6.88
C SER A 371 30.04 24.41 -8.03
N GLY A 372 29.99 25.72 -7.82
CA GLY A 372 29.71 26.69 -8.88
C GLY A 372 28.37 27.41 -8.75
N THR A 373 27.77 27.75 -9.89
CA THR A 373 26.46 28.43 -9.96
C THR A 373 25.61 27.88 -11.10
N GLY A 374 24.35 27.54 -10.83
CA GLY A 374 23.40 27.08 -11.86
C GLY A 374 23.68 25.67 -12.41
N GLY A 375 24.55 24.90 -11.75
CA GLY A 375 24.92 23.55 -12.14
C GLY A 375 23.83 22.51 -11.88
N THR A 376 23.81 21.41 -12.65
CA THR A 376 22.82 20.34 -12.49
C THR A 376 23.42 18.94 -12.58
N VAL A 377 23.08 18.05 -11.64
CA VAL A 377 23.25 16.59 -11.76
C VAL A 377 21.87 15.95 -11.93
N ARG A 378 21.69 15.16 -12.99
CA ARG A 378 20.39 14.53 -13.29
C ARG A 378 20.49 13.16 -13.96
N ASN A 379 19.40 12.38 -13.84
CA ASN A 379 19.22 11.10 -14.53
C ASN A 379 20.39 10.11 -14.33
N SER A 380 21.14 10.27 -13.24
CA SER A 380 22.40 9.57 -13.00
C SER A 380 22.20 8.43 -12.01
N ARG A 381 23.07 7.42 -12.11
CA ARG A 381 23.07 6.20 -11.29
C ARG A 381 24.36 6.14 -10.49
N LEU A 382 24.27 5.88 -9.19
CA LEU A 382 25.41 5.79 -8.29
C LEU A 382 25.29 4.51 -7.47
N THR A 383 26.26 3.62 -7.60
CA THR A 383 26.21 2.30 -6.95
C THR A 383 27.56 1.96 -6.35
N ALA A 384 27.60 1.42 -5.13
CA ALA A 384 28.85 0.98 -4.47
C ALA A 384 29.94 2.09 -4.43
N ILE A 385 29.56 3.28 -3.94
CA ILE A 385 30.46 4.44 -3.78
C ILE A 385 31.06 4.44 -2.38
N TRP A 386 32.36 4.75 -2.24
CA TRP A 386 33.07 4.61 -0.96
C TRP A 386 32.83 5.73 0.05
N ALA A 387 32.34 6.88 -0.40
CA ALA A 387 31.90 8.01 0.41
C ALA A 387 30.60 8.58 -0.19
N ASP A 388 30.53 9.90 -0.41
CA ASP A 388 29.33 10.57 -0.88
C ASP A 388 28.96 10.18 -2.31
N GLY A 389 27.68 9.92 -2.56
CA GLY A 389 27.18 9.79 -3.92
C GLY A 389 27.27 11.13 -4.67
N ILE A 390 26.41 12.08 -4.28
CA ILE A 390 26.41 13.44 -4.83
C ILE A 390 26.62 14.45 -3.70
N ASN A 391 27.78 15.09 -3.64
CA ASN A 391 28.04 16.20 -2.74
C ASN A 391 28.08 17.52 -3.53
N VAL A 392 27.00 18.31 -3.45
CA VAL A 392 27.01 19.68 -3.95
C VAL A 392 27.50 20.63 -2.86
N ASN A 393 28.55 21.38 -3.14
CA ASN A 393 29.30 22.19 -2.19
C ASN A 393 29.77 23.51 -2.81
N ASN A 394 30.60 24.25 -2.07
CA ASN A 394 31.20 25.50 -2.47
C ASN A 394 32.74 25.46 -2.57
N VAL A 395 33.34 24.26 -2.50
CA VAL A 395 34.78 24.06 -2.41
C VAL A 395 35.41 23.34 -3.59
N ALA A 396 34.62 22.54 -4.34
CA ALA A 396 35.14 21.74 -5.46
C ALA A 396 35.91 22.64 -6.43
N LEU A 397 37.12 22.22 -6.79
CA LEU A 397 38.03 22.96 -7.68
C LEU A 397 38.28 24.43 -7.25
N ASN A 398 38.23 24.71 -5.94
CA ASN A 398 38.46 26.03 -5.32
C ASN A 398 37.46 27.14 -5.70
N ALA A 399 36.22 26.79 -6.03
CA ALA A 399 35.25 27.73 -6.61
C ALA A 399 34.76 28.86 -5.69
N ASN A 400 34.70 28.63 -4.36
CA ASN A 400 34.12 29.56 -3.39
C ASN A 400 32.68 30.02 -3.70
N THR A 401 31.90 29.16 -4.34
CA THR A 401 30.49 29.35 -4.66
C THR A 401 29.80 28.00 -4.82
N GLY A 402 28.52 27.93 -4.41
CA GLY A 402 27.66 26.76 -4.56
C GLY A 402 26.20 27.20 -4.54
N ASN A 403 25.77 27.92 -5.57
CA ASN A 403 24.48 28.61 -5.61
C ASN A 403 23.60 28.13 -6.75
N ASP A 404 22.28 28.10 -6.54
CA ASP A 404 21.30 27.72 -7.57
C ASP A 404 21.61 26.35 -8.22
N LEU A 405 22.18 25.42 -7.44
CA LEU A 405 22.53 24.08 -7.92
C LEU A 405 21.29 23.16 -7.86
N THR A 406 21.19 22.23 -8.79
CA THR A 406 20.07 21.27 -8.87
C THR A 406 20.56 19.83 -8.89
N VAL A 407 20.00 18.99 -8.03
CA VAL A 407 20.18 17.53 -8.02
C VAL A 407 18.81 16.88 -8.20
N ARG A 408 18.56 16.27 -9.35
CA ARG A 408 17.23 15.73 -9.65
C ARG A 408 17.19 14.43 -10.44
N ASN A 409 16.21 13.57 -10.15
CA ASN A 409 16.00 12.32 -10.86
C ASN A 409 17.25 11.42 -10.88
N ASN A 410 17.98 11.34 -9.76
CA ASN A 410 19.15 10.46 -9.61
C ASN A 410 18.83 9.28 -8.71
N PHE A 411 19.45 8.14 -8.98
CA PHE A 411 19.36 6.92 -8.19
C PHE A 411 20.71 6.63 -7.55
N ALA A 412 20.74 6.51 -6.21
CA ALA A 412 21.92 6.14 -5.44
C ALA A 412 21.61 4.90 -4.58
N ARG A 413 22.49 3.90 -4.61
CA ARG A 413 22.39 2.72 -3.74
C ARG A 413 23.75 2.30 -3.19
N GLY A 414 23.82 1.98 -1.90
CA GLY A 414 25.05 1.46 -1.29
C GLY A 414 26.20 2.47 -1.21
N THR A 415 25.93 3.73 -0.83
CA THR A 415 26.97 4.76 -0.65
C THR A 415 27.61 4.68 0.74
N GLY A 416 28.90 5.05 0.83
CA GLY A 416 29.71 4.97 2.04
C GLY A 416 29.78 6.21 2.91
N ASP A 417 29.14 7.27 2.45
CA ASP A 417 28.81 8.47 3.19
C ASP A 417 27.46 8.97 2.65
N ASP A 418 27.14 10.23 2.90
CA ASP A 418 25.88 10.84 2.46
C ASP A 418 25.57 10.53 0.98
N ALA A 419 24.45 9.85 0.70
CA ALA A 419 24.13 9.49 -0.68
C ALA A 419 23.91 10.73 -1.54
N ILE A 420 23.26 11.75 -0.96
CA ILE A 420 23.13 13.10 -1.53
C ILE A 420 23.31 14.14 -0.42
N ALA A 421 24.21 15.10 -0.60
CA ALA A 421 24.50 16.15 0.36
C ALA A 421 24.53 17.54 -0.27
N ILE A 422 23.92 18.51 0.43
CA ILE A 422 24.21 19.94 0.30
C ILE A 422 25.23 20.28 1.38
N ASN A 423 26.45 20.64 0.99
CA ASN A 423 27.55 20.92 1.91
C ASN A 423 28.09 22.35 1.79
N SER A 424 27.47 23.27 2.55
CA SER A 424 27.87 24.67 2.65
C SER A 424 29.07 24.82 3.59
N VAL A 425 30.27 24.60 3.09
CA VAL A 425 31.51 24.70 3.86
C VAL A 425 31.79 26.16 4.21
N ALA A 426 32.10 26.48 5.46
CA ALA A 426 32.58 27.78 5.90
C ALA A 426 34.12 27.83 5.96
N TYR A 427 34.77 26.74 6.35
CA TYR A 427 36.21 26.64 6.49
C TYR A 427 36.70 25.20 6.30
N ASN A 428 37.76 25.00 5.53
CA ASN A 428 38.34 23.67 5.27
C ASN A 428 39.72 23.45 5.93
N GLY A 429 40.14 24.31 6.85
CA GLY A 429 41.49 24.27 7.44
C GLY A 429 42.50 25.23 6.79
N SER A 430 42.23 25.77 5.61
CA SER A 430 43.08 26.78 4.97
C SER A 430 42.33 28.00 4.44
N THR A 431 41.10 27.80 3.97
CA THR A 431 40.34 28.78 3.21
C THR A 431 38.96 28.97 3.82
N THR A 432 38.52 30.22 3.93
CA THR A 432 37.14 30.56 4.31
C THR A 432 36.28 30.70 3.07
N TYR A 433 35.07 30.16 3.11
CA TYR A 433 34.17 30.09 1.97
C TYR A 433 32.85 30.81 2.22
N ASN A 434 32.23 31.31 1.15
CA ASN A 434 30.92 31.96 1.19
C ASN A 434 29.80 30.92 1.35
N ALA A 435 28.79 31.23 2.16
CA ALA A 435 27.63 30.37 2.34
C ALA A 435 26.90 30.11 1.01
N MET A 436 26.47 28.86 0.82
CA MET A 436 25.63 28.43 -0.29
C MET A 436 24.18 28.93 -0.15
N SER A 437 23.49 29.04 -1.27
CA SER A 437 22.08 29.42 -1.32
C SER A 437 21.32 28.74 -2.47
N ASN A 438 20.01 28.56 -2.31
CA ASN A 438 19.06 28.17 -3.37
C ASN A 438 19.34 26.83 -4.05
N VAL A 439 19.91 25.86 -3.34
CA VAL A 439 20.09 24.50 -3.87
C VAL A 439 18.79 23.72 -3.84
N THR A 440 18.47 23.01 -4.92
CA THR A 440 17.29 22.14 -5.06
C THR A 440 17.72 20.68 -5.19
N VAL A 441 17.23 19.80 -4.32
CA VAL A 441 17.39 18.34 -4.35
C VAL A 441 16.01 17.72 -4.46
N THR A 442 15.63 17.22 -5.64
CA THR A 442 14.26 16.75 -5.86
C THR A 442 14.09 15.51 -6.73
N GLY A 443 13.14 14.64 -6.37
CA GLY A 443 12.83 13.45 -7.16
C GLY A 443 14.01 12.50 -7.26
N ASN A 444 14.84 12.37 -6.23
CA ASN A 444 15.94 11.41 -6.19
C ASN A 444 15.58 10.18 -5.35
N THR A 445 16.22 9.06 -5.63
CA THR A 445 16.11 7.82 -4.86
C THR A 445 17.46 7.52 -4.20
N SER A 446 17.45 7.28 -2.89
CA SER A 446 18.59 6.82 -2.09
C SER A 446 18.20 5.54 -1.35
N ILE A 447 18.96 4.46 -1.53
CA ILE A 447 18.66 3.15 -0.94
C ILE A 447 19.92 2.60 -0.28
N ALA A 448 19.77 2.06 0.93
CA ALA A 448 20.83 1.32 1.62
C ALA A 448 22.21 2.00 1.67
N PRO A 449 22.34 3.32 1.94
CA PRO A 449 23.65 3.87 2.26
C PRO A 449 24.16 3.20 3.55
N TRP A 450 25.36 2.63 3.47
CA TRP A 450 25.98 1.90 4.58
C TRP A 450 26.73 2.85 5.53
N GLY A 451 27.17 4.00 5.04
CA GLY A 451 27.71 5.11 5.82
C GLY A 451 27.01 6.42 5.48
N GLY A 452 27.04 7.40 6.39
CA GLY A 452 26.40 8.71 6.20
C GLY A 452 24.88 8.63 5.98
N LYS A 453 24.26 9.77 5.66
CA LYS A 453 22.80 9.91 5.56
C LYS A 453 22.28 9.53 4.18
N GLY A 454 20.98 9.28 4.09
CA GLY A 454 20.30 9.16 2.80
C GLY A 454 20.32 10.50 2.04
N VAL A 455 19.87 11.57 2.69
CA VAL A 455 19.96 12.95 2.18
C VAL A 455 20.37 13.91 3.30
N ALA A 456 21.33 14.79 3.02
CA ALA A 456 21.87 15.72 4.00
C ALA A 456 21.82 17.19 3.55
N ILE A 457 21.48 18.08 4.48
CA ILE A 457 21.63 19.53 4.35
C ILE A 457 22.58 19.99 5.46
N TYR A 458 23.69 20.59 5.06
CA TYR A 458 24.68 21.19 5.94
C TYR A 458 24.88 22.67 5.63
N GLY A 459 24.22 23.53 6.40
CA GLY A 459 24.36 24.98 6.31
C GLY A 459 23.75 25.59 5.06
N GLY A 460 23.88 26.92 4.94
CA GLY A 460 23.36 27.69 3.80
C GLY A 460 21.95 28.23 4.03
N SER A 461 21.24 28.54 2.94
CA SER A 461 19.92 29.18 2.97
C SER A 461 19.10 28.92 1.71
N GLY A 462 17.77 28.98 1.82
CA GLY A 462 16.86 28.87 0.69
C GLY A 462 16.89 27.49 -0.01
N HIS A 463 17.28 26.43 0.70
CA HIS A 463 17.37 25.09 0.12
C HIS A 463 15.99 24.43 -0.01
N HIS A 464 15.81 23.64 -1.06
CA HIS A 464 14.61 22.87 -1.33
C HIS A 464 14.97 21.39 -1.44
N VAL A 465 14.46 20.55 -0.53
CA VAL A 465 14.65 19.09 -0.55
C VAL A 465 13.28 18.43 -0.65
N GLU A 466 12.88 18.06 -1.87
CA GLU A 466 11.47 17.81 -2.19
C GLU A 466 11.23 16.51 -2.96
N ASN A 467 10.23 15.72 -2.56
CA ASN A 467 9.78 14.53 -3.30
C ASN A 467 10.86 13.46 -3.54
N ASN A 468 11.82 13.31 -2.63
CA ASN A 468 12.83 12.24 -2.70
C ASN A 468 12.32 10.96 -2.03
N TYR A 469 12.80 9.80 -2.49
CA TYR A 469 12.60 8.50 -1.85
C TYR A 469 13.90 8.07 -1.17
N ILE A 470 13.84 7.81 0.13
CA ILE A 470 15.00 7.48 0.95
C ILE A 470 14.66 6.20 1.70
N SER A 471 15.45 5.15 1.55
CA SER A 471 15.22 3.91 2.28
C SER A 471 16.48 3.26 2.82
N ASP A 472 16.27 2.48 3.88
CA ASP A 472 17.21 1.45 4.33
C ASP A 472 18.60 1.95 4.76
N THR A 473 18.71 3.19 5.23
CA THR A 473 19.99 3.69 5.76
C THR A 473 20.47 2.79 6.91
N ALA A 474 21.70 2.26 6.80
CA ALA A 474 22.16 1.25 7.76
C ALA A 474 22.52 1.85 9.12
N ARG A 475 23.33 2.92 9.12
CA ARG A 475 24.01 3.40 10.35
C ARG A 475 23.54 4.78 10.82
N TYR A 476 23.23 5.68 9.89
CA TYR A 476 22.98 7.10 10.16
C TYR A 476 21.51 7.51 9.94
N ILE A 477 21.28 8.82 10.04
CA ILE A 477 19.97 9.46 9.80
C ILE A 477 19.53 9.25 8.35
N GLY A 478 18.24 9.04 8.11
CA GLY A 478 17.67 9.01 6.76
C GLY A 478 17.80 10.36 6.05
N LEU A 479 17.12 11.39 6.56
CA LEU A 479 17.19 12.77 6.07
C LEU A 479 17.57 13.73 7.20
N GLY A 480 18.68 14.46 7.07
CA GLY A 480 19.14 15.40 8.10
C GLY A 480 19.26 16.85 7.62
N ALA A 481 18.74 17.80 8.40
CA ALA A 481 18.92 19.23 8.19
C ALA A 481 19.65 19.88 9.38
N GLY A 482 20.87 20.36 9.17
CA GLY A 482 21.67 20.97 10.21
C GLY A 482 22.90 21.71 9.67
N LYS A 483 23.93 21.83 10.50
CA LYS A 483 25.24 22.39 10.17
C LYS A 483 26.31 21.32 10.30
N PHE A 484 27.30 21.33 9.40
CA PHE A 484 28.42 20.39 9.47
C PHE A 484 29.48 20.88 10.46
N GLY A 485 29.42 20.40 11.70
CA GLY A 485 30.39 20.74 12.75
C GLY A 485 30.74 22.23 12.87
N VAL A 486 31.98 22.53 13.22
CA VAL A 486 32.52 23.92 13.25
C VAL A 486 32.91 24.45 11.87
N ASN A 487 33.00 23.56 10.88
CA ASN A 487 33.52 23.84 9.55
C ASN A 487 32.46 24.26 8.53
N GLY A 488 31.18 23.97 8.79
CA GLY A 488 30.05 24.37 7.94
C GLY A 488 29.55 25.79 8.25
N ASN A 489 28.84 26.39 7.30
CA ASN A 489 28.07 27.62 7.53
C ASN A 489 26.82 27.32 8.35
N ASP A 490 26.27 28.36 8.98
CA ASP A 490 24.94 28.27 9.61
C ASP A 490 23.86 27.92 8.58
N LEU A 491 22.86 27.14 8.99
CA LEU A 491 21.66 26.85 8.21
C LEU A 491 20.58 27.85 8.64
N THR A 492 20.21 28.75 7.74
CA THR A 492 19.27 29.85 8.06
C THR A 492 17.94 29.76 7.34
N SER A 493 17.76 28.77 6.45
CA SER A 493 16.44 28.37 5.92
C SER A 493 16.55 27.14 5.03
N ALA A 494 15.58 26.24 5.13
CA ALA A 494 15.38 25.13 4.19
C ALA A 494 13.93 24.66 4.20
N THR A 495 13.46 24.15 3.06
CA THR A 495 12.19 23.44 2.91
C THR A 495 12.47 21.97 2.65
N VAL A 496 11.87 21.10 3.47
CA VAL A 496 11.94 19.64 3.37
C VAL A 496 10.50 19.13 3.21
N SER A 497 10.08 18.81 1.99
CA SER A 497 8.65 18.51 1.74
C SER A 497 8.39 17.35 0.80
N GLY A 498 7.28 16.64 1.01
CA GLY A 498 6.84 15.55 0.12
C GLY A 498 7.79 14.35 0.02
N ASN A 499 8.83 14.26 0.85
CA ASN A 499 9.78 13.14 0.80
C ASN A 499 9.15 11.88 1.42
N THR A 500 9.54 10.72 0.91
CA THR A 500 9.18 9.41 1.45
C THR A 500 10.43 8.77 2.06
N ILE A 501 10.39 8.50 3.36
CA ILE A 501 11.50 7.94 4.14
C ILE A 501 11.04 6.61 4.73
N VAL A 502 11.71 5.52 4.36
CA VAL A 502 11.26 4.16 4.70
C VAL A 502 12.40 3.42 5.39
N ARG A 503 12.13 2.76 6.53
CA ARG A 503 13.11 1.89 7.19
C ARG A 503 14.49 2.54 7.41
N SER A 504 14.48 3.84 7.63
CA SER A 504 15.70 4.64 7.80
C SER A 504 15.93 5.00 9.26
N GLY A 505 17.11 5.55 9.54
CA GLY A 505 17.70 5.56 10.87
C GLY A 505 18.58 4.31 11.06
N GLY A 506 19.51 4.39 11.99
CA GLY A 506 20.51 3.35 12.23
C GLY A 506 21.21 3.58 13.55
N ASN A 507 22.29 2.84 13.81
CA ASN A 507 23.07 3.01 15.03
C ASN A 507 24.47 3.54 14.71
N ALA A 508 24.69 4.84 14.87
CA ALA A 508 26.03 5.43 14.78
C ALA A 508 26.48 5.86 16.18
N TYR A 509 27.76 5.64 16.51
CA TYR A 509 28.35 6.02 17.80
C TYR A 509 27.68 5.40 19.03
N ASN A 510 27.03 4.23 18.88
CA ASN A 510 26.16 3.62 19.89
C ASN A 510 24.93 4.47 20.23
N GLN A 511 24.43 5.23 19.25
CA GLN A 511 23.30 6.12 19.36
C GLN A 511 22.29 5.76 18.27
N GLY A 512 21.05 5.47 18.68
CA GLY A 512 19.96 5.23 17.73
C GLY A 512 19.56 6.53 17.03
N GLN A 513 19.84 6.60 15.74
CA GLN A 513 19.64 7.75 14.85
C GLN A 513 18.20 7.76 14.32
N PRO A 514 17.52 8.92 14.23
CA PRO A 514 16.17 9.00 13.70
C PRO A 514 16.13 8.88 12.17
N ALA A 515 14.96 8.58 11.62
CA ALA A 515 14.76 8.59 10.17
C ALA A 515 14.85 10.02 9.58
N LEU A 516 14.36 11.03 10.30
CA LEU A 516 14.52 12.44 9.95
C LEU A 516 15.05 13.24 11.15
N HIS A 517 16.00 14.15 10.93
CA HIS A 517 16.53 15.00 11.99
C HIS A 517 16.61 16.48 11.60
N VAL A 518 16.25 17.38 12.52
CA VAL A 518 16.49 18.82 12.38
C VAL A 518 17.27 19.35 13.58
N GLY A 519 18.36 20.06 13.31
CA GLY A 519 19.22 20.68 14.32
C GLY A 519 20.65 20.12 14.33
N ASN A 520 21.47 20.67 15.22
CA ASN A 520 22.89 20.30 15.40
C ASN A 520 23.06 19.05 16.28
N GLY A 521 24.09 18.24 16.08
CA GLY A 521 24.40 17.12 16.99
C GLY A 521 24.35 15.71 16.39
N GLY A 522 23.78 15.54 15.18
CA GLY A 522 23.78 14.25 14.45
C GLY A 522 25.17 13.71 14.11
N ASP A 523 26.18 14.59 14.11
CA ASP A 523 27.58 14.38 13.76
C ASP A 523 28.54 14.65 14.94
N GLY A 524 28.02 14.85 16.15
CA GLY A 524 28.83 15.10 17.36
C GLY A 524 29.16 16.57 17.63
N HIS A 525 28.46 17.52 17.00
CA HIS A 525 28.74 18.96 17.17
C HIS A 525 27.49 19.80 17.48
N GLU A 526 27.51 20.54 18.59
CA GLU A 526 26.39 21.36 19.10
C GLU A 526 26.56 22.89 18.82
N THR A 527 27.34 23.27 17.80
CA THR A 527 27.77 24.67 17.60
C THR A 527 27.24 25.30 16.32
N GLY A 528 26.61 26.48 16.45
CA GLY A 528 26.14 27.30 15.33
C GLY A 528 24.62 27.42 15.28
N THR A 529 24.11 27.98 14.18
CA THR A 529 22.68 28.27 14.01
C THR A 529 22.02 27.30 13.03
N VAL A 530 20.88 26.74 13.44
CA VAL A 530 19.91 26.08 12.56
C VAL A 530 18.57 26.78 12.79
N SER A 531 18.10 27.53 11.79
CA SER A 531 16.85 28.28 11.88
C SER A 531 15.99 28.15 10.62
N ASP A 532 14.69 28.40 10.79
CA ASP A 532 13.73 28.58 9.70
C ASP A 532 13.63 27.36 8.75
N VAL A 533 13.77 26.16 9.32
CA VAL A 533 13.57 24.90 8.60
C VAL A 533 12.09 24.53 8.63
N THR A 534 11.50 24.32 7.45
CA THR A 534 10.12 23.87 7.29
C THR A 534 10.12 22.42 6.79
N VAL A 535 9.52 21.53 7.57
CA VAL A 535 9.39 20.09 7.29
C VAL A 535 7.90 19.76 7.13
N SER A 536 7.43 19.54 5.91
CA SER A 536 5.99 19.38 5.66
C SER A 536 5.59 18.31 4.65
N GLY A 537 4.49 17.60 4.92
CA GLY A 537 3.94 16.62 3.98
C GLY A 537 4.85 15.42 3.68
N ASN A 538 5.84 15.14 4.53
CA ASN A 538 6.70 13.97 4.36
C ASN A 538 6.01 12.71 4.90
N THR A 539 6.34 11.56 4.33
CA THR A 539 5.90 10.23 4.80
C THR A 539 7.09 9.49 5.38
N ILE A 540 6.98 9.04 6.63
CA ILE A 540 8.03 8.30 7.35
C ILE A 540 7.44 6.98 7.80
N THR A 541 7.95 5.86 7.30
CA THR A 541 7.41 4.53 7.58
C THR A 541 8.49 3.62 8.13
N ASP A 542 8.17 2.90 9.20
CA ASP A 542 8.97 1.80 9.74
C ASP A 542 10.40 2.19 10.13
N SER A 543 10.59 3.41 10.69
CA SER A 543 11.92 3.89 11.08
C SER A 543 12.57 2.97 12.11
N VAL A 544 13.87 2.66 11.94
CA VAL A 544 14.63 1.71 12.78
C VAL A 544 14.74 2.19 14.24
N TYR A 545 14.60 3.51 14.48
CA TYR A 545 14.47 4.11 15.81
C TYR A 545 13.33 5.13 15.88
N ASP A 546 13.65 6.40 16.20
CA ASP A 546 12.68 7.48 16.23
C ASP A 546 12.37 7.92 14.79
N ALA A 547 11.13 8.32 14.51
CA ALA A 547 10.78 8.82 13.19
C ALA A 547 11.39 10.21 12.94
N VAL A 548 11.21 11.13 13.89
CA VAL A 548 11.70 12.52 13.80
C VAL A 548 12.43 12.93 15.07
N GLY A 549 13.66 13.40 14.92
CA GLY A 549 14.47 14.00 16.00
C GLY A 549 14.62 15.53 15.84
N PHE A 550 14.55 16.23 16.96
CA PHE A 550 14.96 17.64 17.07
C PHE A 550 16.07 17.81 18.10
N SER A 551 17.08 18.58 17.73
CA SER A 551 18.10 19.10 18.63
C SER A 551 18.09 20.63 18.59
N GLN A 552 19.20 21.33 18.89
CA GLN A 552 19.20 22.80 18.91
C GLN A 552 18.83 23.37 17.53
N SER A 553 17.62 23.94 17.43
CA SER A 553 17.10 24.66 16.26
C SER A 553 16.08 25.72 16.68
N THR A 554 15.89 26.76 15.87
CA THR A 554 14.92 27.85 16.13
C THR A 554 13.97 28.05 14.96
N ASN A 555 12.75 28.47 15.27
CA ASN A 555 11.69 28.71 14.29
C ASN A 555 11.46 27.53 13.32
N THR A 556 11.58 26.30 13.83
CA THR A 556 11.36 25.10 13.02
C THR A 556 9.86 24.83 12.86
N GLN A 557 9.41 24.46 11.66
CA GLN A 557 8.03 24.10 11.40
C GLN A 557 7.94 22.62 11.02
N LEU A 558 7.16 21.81 11.75
CA LEU A 558 6.88 20.41 11.43
C LEU A 558 5.38 20.24 11.19
N GLN A 559 4.97 20.11 9.93
CA GLN A 559 3.57 20.25 9.54
C GLN A 559 3.06 19.12 8.65
N ASN A 560 1.91 18.53 8.99
CA ASN A 560 1.20 17.58 8.11
C ASN A 560 2.03 16.38 7.64
N ASN A 561 2.97 15.90 8.46
CA ASN A 561 3.76 14.71 8.14
C ASN A 561 3.01 13.44 8.58
N THR A 562 3.18 12.35 7.85
CA THR A 562 2.62 11.03 8.17
C THR A 562 3.74 10.12 8.68
N ILE A 563 3.57 9.57 9.88
CA ILE A 563 4.50 8.68 10.56
C ILE A 563 3.78 7.38 10.89
N THR A 564 4.33 6.26 10.44
CA THR A 564 3.74 4.94 10.64
C THR A 564 4.78 3.94 11.15
N SER A 565 4.46 3.25 12.23
CA SER A 565 5.24 2.13 12.79
C SER A 565 6.70 2.42 13.15
N PRO A 566 7.05 3.53 13.83
CA PRO A 566 8.42 3.72 14.29
C PRO A 566 8.80 2.67 15.35
N TRP A 567 10.05 2.20 15.31
CA TRP A 567 10.52 1.16 16.22
C TRP A 567 10.80 1.67 17.63
N ARG A 568 11.08 2.97 17.80
CA ARG A 568 11.33 3.60 19.12
C ARG A 568 10.31 4.65 19.51
N ASN A 569 10.20 5.78 18.80
CA ASN A 569 9.19 6.82 19.06
C ASN A 569 8.78 7.53 17.77
N GLY A 570 7.67 8.27 17.81
CA GLY A 570 7.28 9.19 16.74
C GLY A 570 8.22 10.39 16.65
N ILE A 571 7.84 11.48 17.31
CA ILE A 571 8.57 12.76 17.29
C ILE A 571 9.25 12.99 18.64
N VAL A 572 10.55 13.26 18.64
CA VAL A 572 11.33 13.44 19.86
C VAL A 572 12.14 14.74 19.79
N ILE A 573 11.87 15.65 20.72
CA ILE A 573 12.74 16.80 20.99
C ILE A 573 13.73 16.43 22.09
N ALA A 574 15.01 16.73 21.86
CA ALA A 574 16.11 16.29 22.70
C ALA A 574 16.11 14.77 22.90
N PRO A 575 16.19 13.96 21.83
CA PRO A 575 16.42 12.53 22.00
C PRO A 575 17.72 12.32 22.82
N PRO A 576 17.87 11.19 23.53
CA PRO A 576 18.93 10.99 24.52
C PRO A 576 20.36 11.32 24.07
N PHE A 577 20.60 11.29 22.76
CA PHE A 577 21.91 11.48 22.16
C PHE A 577 22.12 12.83 21.47
N TYR A 578 21.07 13.62 21.23
CA TYR A 578 21.17 14.98 20.68
C TYR A 578 20.52 15.95 21.66
N PRO A 579 21.28 16.54 22.60
CA PRO A 579 20.73 17.50 23.52
C PRO A 579 20.15 18.69 22.74
N ALA A 580 18.95 19.11 23.09
CA ALA A 580 18.38 20.36 22.61
C ALA A 580 18.34 21.36 23.79
N PRO A 581 19.48 21.95 24.20
CA PRO A 581 19.50 22.81 25.40
C PRO A 581 18.55 24.01 25.26
N THR A 582 18.37 24.51 24.04
CA THR A 582 17.41 25.56 23.69
C THR A 582 16.84 25.34 22.29
N GLY A 583 15.72 25.99 21.99
CA GLY A 583 15.19 26.04 20.63
C GLY A 583 13.70 26.37 20.55
N SER A 584 13.16 26.41 19.34
CA SER A 584 11.73 26.57 19.11
C SER A 584 11.21 25.83 17.89
N ALA A 585 10.05 25.19 18.03
CA ALA A 585 9.33 24.57 16.94
C ALA A 585 7.81 24.80 17.00
N THR A 586 7.17 24.80 15.84
CA THR A 586 5.71 24.67 15.68
C THR A 586 5.43 23.31 15.05
N ILE A 587 4.71 22.45 15.77
CA ILE A 587 4.40 21.07 15.42
C ILE A 587 2.89 20.96 15.21
N THR A 588 2.44 20.85 13.96
CA THR A 588 1.00 20.95 13.64
C THR A 588 0.53 19.90 12.63
N GLY A 589 -0.63 19.30 12.86
CA GLY A 589 -1.30 18.45 11.86
C GLY A 589 -0.59 17.15 11.53
N ASN A 590 0.41 16.73 12.30
CA ASN A 590 1.14 15.49 12.04
C ASN A 590 0.33 14.27 12.50
N ASN A 591 0.40 13.19 11.75
CA ASN A 591 -0.25 11.92 12.05
C ASN A 591 0.80 10.87 12.42
N VAL A 592 0.75 10.34 13.65
CA VAL A 592 1.60 9.25 14.13
C VAL A 592 0.73 8.04 14.48
N THR A 593 1.03 6.88 13.88
CA THR A 593 0.29 5.63 14.06
C THR A 593 1.24 4.42 14.14
N GLY A 594 0.72 3.24 14.52
CA GLY A 594 1.50 1.99 14.55
C GLY A 594 2.56 1.90 15.65
N LEU A 595 2.44 2.68 16.73
CA LEU A 595 3.42 2.69 17.81
C LEU A 595 3.54 1.31 18.48
N ARG A 596 4.78 0.88 18.71
CA ARG A 596 5.08 -0.30 19.51
C ARG A 596 4.77 -0.04 21.00
N ALA A 597 4.57 -1.11 21.76
CA ALA A 597 4.36 -1.00 23.21
C ALA A 597 5.51 -0.23 23.88
N GLY A 598 5.18 0.80 24.67
CA GLY A 598 6.15 1.67 25.33
C GLY A 598 6.70 2.83 24.49
N ALA A 599 6.39 2.89 23.18
CA ALA A 599 6.73 4.01 22.32
C ALA A 599 5.76 5.19 22.54
N THR A 600 6.25 6.41 22.35
CA THR A 600 5.43 7.62 22.42
C THR A 600 5.27 8.28 21.06
N PRO A 601 4.10 8.86 20.73
CA PRO A 601 3.92 9.60 19.48
C PRO A 601 4.70 10.90 19.46
N TYR A 602 4.86 11.53 20.63
CA TYR A 602 5.57 12.78 20.82
C TYR A 602 6.17 12.85 22.22
N SER A 603 7.41 13.34 22.30
CA SER A 603 8.05 13.69 23.56
C SER A 603 8.90 14.96 23.41
N ASN A 604 8.91 15.78 24.46
CA ASN A 604 9.86 16.87 24.59
C ASN A 604 10.66 16.70 25.89
N ASN A 605 11.91 16.28 25.73
CA ASN A 605 12.80 15.99 26.85
C ASN A 605 13.65 17.19 27.27
N SER A 606 13.41 18.38 26.71
CA SER A 606 14.13 19.60 27.06
C SER A 606 13.19 20.70 27.55
N SER A 607 13.42 21.18 28.77
CA SER A 607 12.73 22.35 29.32
C SER A 607 13.14 23.66 28.65
N GLY A 608 14.27 23.70 27.93
CA GLY A 608 14.75 24.88 27.23
C GLY A 608 14.27 24.98 25.77
N PHE A 609 13.71 23.90 25.23
CA PHE A 609 13.15 23.87 23.88
C PHE A 609 11.63 24.11 23.92
N THR A 610 11.19 25.20 23.32
CA THR A 610 9.76 25.58 23.31
C THR A 610 9.07 25.02 22.07
N ALA A 611 8.10 24.12 22.25
CA ALA A 611 7.29 23.59 21.16
C ALA A 611 5.83 24.04 21.29
N SER A 612 5.31 24.69 20.24
CA SER A 612 3.87 24.90 20.07
C SER A 612 3.30 23.70 19.33
N VAL A 613 2.33 23.00 19.92
CA VAL A 613 1.83 21.71 19.40
C VAL A 613 0.32 21.83 19.20
N SER A 614 -0.20 21.60 17.98
CA SER A 614 -1.65 21.71 17.69
C SER A 614 -2.13 20.76 16.59
N GLY A 615 -3.35 20.21 16.71
CA GLY A 615 -3.99 19.44 15.65
C GLY A 615 -3.28 18.14 15.25
N ASN A 616 -2.36 17.62 16.07
CA ASN A 616 -1.67 16.36 15.81
C ASN A 616 -2.47 15.16 16.33
N SER A 617 -2.25 13.96 15.76
CA SER A 617 -3.04 12.76 16.08
C SER A 617 -3.03 12.37 17.56
N TRP A 618 -1.94 12.65 18.29
CA TRP A 618 -1.79 12.33 19.72
C TRP A 618 -2.35 13.39 20.68
N GLN A 619 -2.77 14.55 20.17
CA GLN A 619 -3.39 15.60 20.98
C GLN A 619 -4.90 15.53 20.96
N ASN A 620 -5.45 14.77 20.03
CA ASN A 620 -6.83 14.35 20.10
C ASN A 620 -6.82 13.16 21.07
N PRO A 621 -7.50 13.21 22.24
CA PRO A 621 -7.71 12.00 23.01
C PRO A 621 -8.24 10.96 22.04
N THR A 622 -7.67 9.75 22.04
CA THR A 622 -8.17 8.65 21.20
C THR A 622 -9.66 8.61 21.44
N SER A 623 -10.42 9.07 20.45
CA SER A 623 -11.87 9.10 20.54
C SER A 623 -12.25 7.66 20.75
N GLU A 624 -12.93 7.39 21.85
CA GLU A 624 -13.55 6.11 22.06
C GLU A 624 -14.28 5.70 20.78
N GLY A 625 -14.01 4.50 20.30
CA GLY A 625 -14.52 4.05 19.02
C GLY A 625 -14.58 2.54 18.95
N PRO A 626 -15.51 1.99 18.16
CA PRO A 626 -15.72 0.55 18.03
C PRO A 626 -14.44 -0.16 17.58
N TYR A 627 -14.19 -1.34 18.15
CA TYR A 627 -13.12 -2.20 17.65
C TYR A 627 -13.31 -2.50 16.15
N GLY A 628 -12.24 -2.40 15.36
CA GLY A 628 -12.30 -2.53 13.90
C GLY A 628 -12.92 -1.32 13.17
N GLY A 629 -13.20 -0.22 13.86
CA GLY A 629 -13.67 1.05 13.28
C GLY A 629 -15.15 1.06 12.85
N THR A 630 -15.85 -0.06 12.96
CA THR A 630 -17.28 -0.19 12.65
C THR A 630 -18.01 -0.83 13.82
N PRO A 631 -19.05 -0.20 14.41
CA PRO A 631 -19.79 -0.80 15.50
C PRO A 631 -20.48 -2.10 15.04
N PRO A 632 -20.35 -3.23 15.75
CA PRO A 632 -21.11 -4.43 15.45
C PRO A 632 -22.62 -4.16 15.52
N ALA A 633 -23.36 -4.73 14.57
CA ALA A 633 -24.80 -4.57 14.49
C ALA A 633 -25.52 -5.32 15.63
N VAL A 634 -26.59 -4.72 16.13
CA VAL A 634 -27.53 -5.35 17.08
C VAL A 634 -28.93 -5.31 16.45
N PRO A 635 -29.61 -6.44 16.20
CA PRO A 635 -29.25 -7.82 16.55
C PRO A 635 -27.96 -8.34 15.89
N GLY A 636 -27.21 -9.16 16.63
CA GLY A 636 -25.89 -9.68 16.22
C GLY A 636 -25.05 -10.14 17.41
N ALA A 637 -23.91 -10.77 17.14
CA ALA A 637 -22.94 -11.16 18.15
C ALA A 637 -21.90 -10.04 18.35
N VAL A 638 -21.50 -9.85 19.60
CA VAL A 638 -20.36 -9.02 19.99
C VAL A 638 -19.38 -9.94 20.70
N GLU A 639 -18.20 -10.12 20.10
CA GLU A 639 -17.11 -10.88 20.70
C GLU A 639 -16.53 -10.09 21.89
N ALA A 640 -16.21 -10.76 22.99
CA ALA A 640 -15.80 -10.09 24.22
C ALA A 640 -14.40 -9.44 24.09
N GLU A 641 -13.56 -10.00 23.24
CA GLU A 641 -12.26 -9.45 22.86
C GLU A 641 -12.36 -8.17 22.00
N ASN A 642 -13.55 -7.82 21.50
CA ASN A 642 -13.81 -6.65 20.65
C ASN A 642 -14.32 -5.42 21.40
N TYR A 643 -13.89 -5.22 22.66
CA TYR A 643 -14.15 -3.97 23.39
C TYR A 643 -13.55 -2.75 22.67
N ASP A 644 -14.11 -1.57 22.92
CA ASP A 644 -13.78 -0.35 22.18
C ASP A 644 -12.28 0.00 22.22
N THR A 645 -11.86 0.75 21.21
CA THR A 645 -10.56 1.41 21.15
C THR A 645 -10.63 2.71 21.93
N GLY A 646 -9.56 3.07 22.66
CA GLY A 646 -9.54 4.25 23.53
C GLY A 646 -8.59 4.11 24.73
N GLY A 647 -8.31 2.87 25.14
CA GLY A 647 -7.36 2.53 26.21
C GLY A 647 -7.95 2.58 27.63
N GLN A 648 -7.11 2.29 28.63
CA GLN A 648 -7.47 2.31 30.06
C GLN A 648 -8.09 3.66 30.47
N GLY A 649 -9.22 3.62 31.17
CA GLY A 649 -9.96 4.77 31.66
C GLY A 649 -10.82 5.46 30.59
N VAL A 650 -10.79 4.98 29.33
CA VAL A 650 -11.61 5.48 28.21
C VAL A 650 -12.51 4.37 27.67
N ALA A 651 -11.94 3.26 27.23
CA ALA A 651 -12.69 2.13 26.65
C ALA A 651 -12.78 0.90 27.58
N TYR A 652 -11.94 0.83 28.62
CA TYR A 652 -12.02 -0.19 29.66
C TYR A 652 -11.32 0.29 30.94
N ASP A 653 -11.57 -0.35 32.08
CA ASP A 653 -10.82 -0.15 33.33
C ASP A 653 -10.59 -1.50 33.99
N VAL A 654 -9.34 -1.96 33.95
CA VAL A 654 -8.90 -3.20 34.62
C VAL A 654 -7.92 -2.91 35.75
N GLY A 655 -7.92 -3.77 36.78
CA GLY A 655 -7.03 -3.62 37.94
C GLY A 655 -5.57 -4.01 37.67
N SER A 656 -5.33 -4.76 36.59
CA SER A 656 -4.03 -5.27 36.17
C SER A 656 -4.17 -5.89 34.78
N VAL A 657 -3.11 -5.88 33.98
CA VAL A 657 -3.05 -6.45 32.64
C VAL A 657 -2.47 -7.86 32.74
N ASN A 658 -3.31 -8.90 32.69
CA ASN A 658 -2.88 -10.30 32.92
C ASN A 658 -3.09 -11.23 31.72
N GLY A 659 -3.57 -10.70 30.59
CA GLY A 659 -3.85 -11.49 29.39
C GLY A 659 -2.58 -12.10 28.79
N ASN A 660 -2.76 -13.23 28.11
CA ASN A 660 -1.68 -13.94 27.42
C ASN A 660 -1.93 -14.06 25.90
N ALA A 661 -3.10 -13.66 25.40
CA ALA A 661 -3.45 -13.62 23.98
C ALA A 661 -3.11 -12.28 23.29
N ASN A 662 -1.87 -11.81 23.43
CA ASN A 662 -1.42 -10.50 22.90
C ASN A 662 -1.34 -10.43 21.35
N GLY A 663 -1.61 -11.54 20.66
CA GLY A 663 -1.64 -11.59 19.20
C GLY A 663 -2.89 -10.95 18.59
N TYR A 664 -4.01 -10.96 19.31
CA TYR A 664 -5.28 -10.40 18.86
C TYR A 664 -5.42 -8.91 19.22
N ARG A 665 -4.97 -8.54 20.43
CA ARG A 665 -4.82 -7.15 20.85
C ARG A 665 -3.47 -6.89 21.50
N PRO A 666 -2.80 -5.78 21.15
CA PRO A 666 -1.50 -5.46 21.71
C PRO A 666 -1.56 -4.82 23.11
N ASP A 667 -2.76 -4.56 23.65
CA ASP A 667 -2.97 -3.91 24.95
C ASP A 667 -2.84 -4.87 26.15
N GLY A 668 -2.85 -6.18 25.90
CA GLY A 668 -2.59 -7.25 26.88
C GLY A 668 -3.67 -7.49 27.92
N VAL A 669 -4.84 -6.87 27.74
CA VAL A 669 -5.88 -6.84 28.77
C VAL A 669 -6.63 -8.16 28.81
N ASP A 670 -6.37 -8.97 29.84
CA ASP A 670 -7.18 -10.10 30.32
C ASP A 670 -7.76 -11.07 29.27
N LEU A 671 -7.16 -11.16 28.07
CA LEU A 671 -7.52 -12.11 27.01
C LEU A 671 -6.69 -13.40 27.07
N GLU A 672 -7.32 -14.53 26.79
CA GLU A 672 -6.67 -15.83 26.51
C GLU A 672 -7.32 -16.57 25.35
N SER A 673 -6.61 -17.50 24.72
CA SER A 673 -7.19 -18.30 23.65
C SER A 673 -8.29 -19.22 24.15
N THR A 674 -9.45 -19.18 23.51
CA THR A 674 -10.62 -19.96 23.91
C THR A 674 -10.62 -21.36 23.31
N SER A 675 -11.21 -22.31 24.05
CA SER A 675 -11.53 -23.65 23.57
C SER A 675 -13.00 -23.82 23.14
N ASP A 676 -13.78 -22.75 23.15
CA ASP A 676 -15.18 -22.79 22.73
C ASP A 676 -15.34 -23.09 21.23
N ALA A 677 -16.53 -23.54 20.84
CA ALA A 677 -16.86 -23.77 19.45
C ALA A 677 -16.91 -22.43 18.68
N GLY A 678 -15.97 -22.24 17.75
CA GLY A 678 -15.78 -20.99 17.02
C GLY A 678 -14.31 -20.52 17.03
N GLY A 679 -13.51 -20.99 17.99
CA GLY A 679 -12.14 -20.49 18.21
C GLY A 679 -12.13 -19.04 18.69
N GLY A 680 -10.98 -18.37 18.56
CA GLY A 680 -10.80 -16.97 18.97
C GLY A 680 -10.10 -16.83 20.33
N ASP A 681 -10.36 -15.71 20.99
CA ASP A 681 -9.87 -15.41 22.33
C ASP A 681 -11.07 -15.05 23.22
N ASP A 682 -11.01 -15.34 24.52
CA ASP A 682 -12.04 -14.96 25.48
C ASP A 682 -11.51 -13.99 26.53
N LEU A 683 -12.43 -13.27 27.17
CA LEU A 683 -12.13 -12.33 28.23
C LEU A 683 -12.23 -13.02 29.61
N GLY A 684 -11.09 -13.09 30.29
CA GLY A 684 -10.89 -13.76 31.58
C GLY A 684 -10.41 -12.81 32.68
N TRP A 685 -9.69 -13.35 33.67
CA TRP A 685 -9.14 -12.64 34.85
C TRP A 685 -10.09 -11.66 35.55
N THR A 686 -11.39 -11.97 35.49
CA THR A 686 -12.46 -11.06 35.91
C THR A 686 -12.35 -10.66 37.38
N GLY A 687 -12.57 -9.38 37.67
CA GLY A 687 -12.47 -8.79 39.01
C GLY A 687 -13.58 -7.78 39.29
N GLY A 688 -14.11 -7.80 40.53
CA GLY A 688 -15.18 -6.87 40.92
C GLY A 688 -14.75 -5.40 40.78
N GLY A 689 -15.53 -4.61 40.07
CA GLY A 689 -15.29 -3.18 39.80
C GLY A 689 -14.60 -2.87 38.47
N GLN A 690 -14.23 -3.89 37.68
CA GLN A 690 -13.70 -3.71 36.33
C GLN A 690 -14.82 -3.50 35.30
N TRP A 691 -14.53 -2.84 34.19
CA TRP A 691 -15.51 -2.62 33.12
C TRP A 691 -14.90 -2.50 31.72
N PHE A 692 -15.71 -2.76 30.70
CA PHE A 692 -15.34 -2.68 29.28
C PHE A 692 -16.46 -2.04 28.47
N HIS A 693 -16.14 -1.11 27.57
CA HIS A 693 -17.09 -0.48 26.66
C HIS A 693 -17.15 -1.19 25.31
N TYR A 694 -18.35 -1.21 24.74
CA TYR A 694 -18.64 -1.76 23.42
C TYR A 694 -19.62 -0.84 22.71
N THR A 695 -19.15 -0.15 21.68
CA THR A 695 -19.99 0.65 20.80
C THR A 695 -20.61 -0.29 19.78
N VAL A 696 -21.93 -0.46 19.87
CA VAL A 696 -22.75 -1.27 18.97
C VAL A 696 -23.66 -0.36 18.16
N ASN A 697 -24.08 -0.80 16.97
CA ASN A 697 -25.11 -0.10 16.20
C ASN A 697 -26.43 -0.84 16.30
N VAL A 698 -27.37 -0.32 17.09
CA VAL A 698 -28.67 -0.95 17.32
C VAL A 698 -29.60 -0.62 16.16
N GLY A 699 -29.91 -1.62 15.34
CA GLY A 699 -30.72 -1.45 14.13
C GLY A 699 -32.18 -1.05 14.40
N SER A 700 -32.74 -1.36 15.58
CA SER A 700 -34.10 -0.96 15.93
C SER A 700 -34.26 -0.80 17.46
N PRO A 701 -35.01 0.20 17.96
CA PRO A 701 -35.21 0.33 19.39
C PRO A 701 -36.10 -0.81 19.87
N GLY A 702 -35.78 -1.44 21.00
CA GLY A 702 -36.60 -2.54 21.47
C GLY A 702 -35.99 -3.33 22.61
N ARG A 703 -36.73 -4.35 23.04
CA ARG A 703 -36.24 -5.34 24.00
C ARG A 703 -35.48 -6.40 23.23
N TYR A 704 -34.28 -6.73 23.70
CA TYR A 704 -33.41 -7.75 23.15
C TYR A 704 -33.22 -8.86 24.18
N THR A 705 -33.20 -10.11 23.73
CA THR A 705 -32.61 -11.21 24.48
C THR A 705 -31.10 -11.13 24.31
N VAL A 706 -30.37 -11.10 25.41
CA VAL A 706 -28.90 -11.09 25.45
C VAL A 706 -28.43 -12.47 25.88
N SER A 707 -27.74 -13.17 24.99
CA SER A 707 -27.18 -14.50 25.23
C SER A 707 -25.69 -14.38 25.50
N LEU A 708 -25.28 -14.55 26.76
CA LEU A 708 -23.90 -14.43 27.23
C LEU A 708 -23.25 -15.83 27.20
N ARG A 709 -22.17 -16.00 26.45
CA ARG A 709 -21.43 -17.25 26.35
C ARG A 709 -20.29 -17.27 27.37
N VAL A 710 -20.47 -18.00 28.47
CA VAL A 710 -19.67 -17.87 29.70
C VAL A 710 -19.17 -19.21 30.23
N ALA A 711 -18.08 -19.18 30.99
CA ALA A 711 -17.51 -20.31 31.71
C ALA A 711 -17.12 -19.94 33.14
N ALA A 712 -17.30 -20.85 34.11
CA ALA A 712 -16.93 -20.62 35.51
C ALA A 712 -16.68 -21.94 36.26
N PRO A 713 -15.53 -22.10 36.96
CA PRO A 713 -15.28 -23.29 37.79
C PRO A 713 -16.30 -23.50 38.91
N SER A 714 -16.87 -22.43 39.45
CA SER A 714 -17.91 -22.42 40.49
C SER A 714 -18.98 -21.37 40.18
N ALA A 715 -20.19 -21.53 40.71
CA ALA A 715 -21.28 -20.59 40.46
C ALA A 715 -20.98 -19.21 41.09
N VAL A 716 -21.22 -18.14 40.33
CA VAL A 716 -21.02 -16.75 40.75
C VAL A 716 -22.38 -16.04 40.73
N ALA A 717 -22.87 -15.66 41.90
CA ALA A 717 -24.11 -14.90 42.03
C ALA A 717 -23.85 -13.42 41.73
N GLY A 718 -24.59 -12.83 40.80
CA GLY A 718 -24.39 -11.43 40.37
C GLY A 718 -22.98 -11.22 39.83
N ALA A 719 -22.63 -11.96 38.79
CA ALA A 719 -21.30 -11.94 38.17
C ALA A 719 -21.05 -10.66 37.37
N LEU A 720 -22.06 -10.21 36.62
CA LEU A 720 -21.99 -9.05 35.73
C LEU A 720 -23.37 -8.42 35.51
N HIS A 721 -23.35 -7.22 34.94
CA HIS A 721 -24.50 -6.61 34.28
C HIS A 721 -24.03 -5.74 33.09
N LEU A 722 -24.93 -5.49 32.14
CA LEU A 722 -24.70 -4.48 31.10
C LEU A 722 -25.34 -3.15 31.51
N SER A 723 -24.64 -2.03 31.33
CA SER A 723 -25.19 -0.69 31.47
C SER A 723 -25.05 0.13 30.20
N SER A 724 -25.80 1.23 30.08
CA SER A 724 -25.53 2.25 29.05
C SER A 724 -24.29 3.08 29.40
N ALA A 725 -23.77 3.85 28.44
CA ALA A 725 -22.71 4.84 28.64
C ALA A 725 -22.98 5.85 29.77
N SER A 726 -24.25 6.10 30.11
CA SER A 726 -24.66 6.98 31.21
C SER A 726 -24.73 6.26 32.57
N GLY A 727 -24.35 4.99 32.63
CA GLY A 727 -24.40 4.15 33.83
C GLY A 727 -25.78 3.58 34.17
N THR A 728 -26.75 3.59 33.23
CA THR A 728 -28.07 2.99 33.46
C THR A 728 -27.97 1.47 33.34
N ASP A 729 -28.24 0.72 34.40
CA ASP A 729 -28.30 -0.75 34.36
C ASP A 729 -29.41 -1.23 33.41
N LEU A 730 -29.03 -2.04 32.41
CA LEU A 730 -29.90 -2.52 31.33
C LEU A 730 -30.41 -3.95 31.55
N THR A 731 -29.68 -4.77 32.30
CA THR A 731 -29.97 -6.22 32.43
C THR A 731 -30.32 -6.65 33.84
N GLY A 732 -30.02 -5.82 34.85
CA GLY A 732 -29.93 -6.28 36.23
C GLY A 732 -28.76 -7.26 36.44
N PRO A 733 -28.55 -7.73 37.68
CA PRO A 733 -27.47 -8.65 38.01
C PRO A 733 -27.69 -10.00 37.33
N VAL A 734 -26.70 -10.45 36.56
CA VAL A 734 -26.70 -11.76 35.88
C VAL A 734 -25.87 -12.75 36.69
N ALA A 735 -26.44 -13.92 37.01
CA ALA A 735 -25.72 -15.00 37.68
C ALA A 735 -25.12 -15.97 36.65
N ILE A 736 -23.88 -16.42 36.89
CA ILE A 736 -23.21 -17.42 36.07
C ILE A 736 -23.20 -18.77 36.83
N PRO A 737 -23.73 -19.85 36.25
CA PRO A 737 -23.74 -21.16 36.89
C PRO A 737 -22.35 -21.82 36.90
N ALA A 738 -22.14 -22.80 37.77
CA ALA A 738 -20.92 -23.60 37.75
C ALA A 738 -20.88 -24.47 36.47
N THR A 739 -19.91 -24.20 35.60
CA THR A 739 -19.64 -25.03 34.39
C THR A 739 -18.53 -26.05 34.62
N GLY A 740 -17.82 -25.95 35.75
CA GLY A 740 -16.82 -26.93 36.20
C GLY A 740 -15.41 -26.70 35.64
N GLY A 741 -15.16 -25.59 34.93
CA GLY A 741 -13.83 -25.19 34.46
C GLY A 741 -13.85 -23.82 33.77
N TRP A 742 -12.66 -23.22 33.61
CA TRP A 742 -12.47 -21.90 32.96
C TRP A 742 -12.80 -21.90 31.47
N GLN A 743 -12.79 -23.09 30.87
CA GLN A 743 -12.90 -23.31 29.44
C GLN A 743 -14.07 -24.27 29.13
N ASN A 744 -14.99 -24.46 30.09
CA ASN A 744 -16.23 -25.21 29.92
C ASN A 744 -17.38 -24.22 29.70
N TRP A 745 -17.88 -24.12 28.48
CA TRP A 745 -18.74 -23.02 28.05
C TRP A 745 -20.23 -23.36 28.10
N THR A 746 -21.04 -22.46 28.66
CA THR A 746 -22.51 -22.49 28.63
C THR A 746 -23.05 -21.13 28.20
N THR A 747 -24.33 -21.09 27.81
CA THR A 747 -25.00 -19.82 27.46
C THR A 747 -25.99 -19.45 28.56
N VAL A 748 -25.89 -18.21 29.07
CA VAL A 748 -26.82 -17.61 30.02
C VAL A 748 -27.59 -16.49 29.31
N THR A 749 -28.91 -16.47 29.45
CA THR A 749 -29.76 -15.46 28.78
C THR A 749 -30.32 -14.45 29.77
N THR A 750 -30.28 -13.17 29.40
CA THR A 750 -31.01 -12.08 30.06
C THR A 750 -31.73 -11.22 29.01
N THR A 751 -32.34 -10.10 29.39
CA THR A 751 -32.91 -9.13 28.44
C THR A 751 -32.43 -7.72 28.71
N ALA A 752 -32.19 -6.95 27.65
CA ALA A 752 -31.87 -5.52 27.71
C ALA A 752 -32.80 -4.73 26.79
N THR A 753 -33.20 -3.52 27.17
CA THR A 753 -33.94 -2.61 26.28
C THR A 753 -32.98 -1.58 25.73
N LEU A 754 -32.84 -1.52 24.41
CA LEU A 754 -31.86 -0.67 23.73
C LEU A 754 -32.56 0.35 22.82
N PRO A 755 -32.12 1.63 22.80
CA PRO A 755 -32.53 2.58 21.76
C PRO A 755 -31.86 2.24 20.41
N ALA A 756 -32.45 2.68 19.30
CA ALA A 756 -31.82 2.56 17.98
C ALA A 756 -30.65 3.52 17.80
N GLY A 757 -29.78 3.19 16.84
CA GLY A 757 -28.56 3.93 16.51
C GLY A 757 -27.36 3.46 17.33
N PRO A 758 -26.23 4.17 17.22
CA PRO A 758 -25.02 3.87 17.98
C PRO A 758 -25.29 3.93 19.49
N GLN A 759 -25.00 2.83 20.19
CA GLN A 759 -25.07 2.73 21.64
C GLN A 759 -23.73 2.24 22.16
N THR A 760 -23.17 2.91 23.17
CA THR A 760 -22.04 2.38 23.93
C THR A 760 -22.58 1.65 25.15
N LEU A 761 -22.28 0.34 25.20
CA LEU A 761 -22.64 -0.56 26.28
C LEU A 761 -21.44 -0.79 27.18
N THR A 762 -21.64 -0.75 28.48
CA THR A 762 -20.61 -1.09 29.46
C THR A 762 -20.88 -2.50 30.01
N LEU A 763 -19.95 -3.43 29.80
CA LEU A 763 -19.92 -4.69 30.54
C LEU A 763 -19.27 -4.44 31.89
N ASN A 764 -20.08 -4.43 32.95
CA ASN A 764 -19.62 -4.25 34.32
C ASN A 764 -19.38 -5.62 34.96
N GLN A 765 -18.18 -5.81 35.51
CA GLN A 765 -17.85 -7.00 36.28
C GLN A 765 -18.14 -6.75 37.76
N ASP A 766 -19.21 -7.36 38.26
CA ASP A 766 -19.66 -7.14 39.64
C ASP A 766 -18.91 -8.03 40.63
N ASN A 767 -18.65 -9.29 40.25
CA ASN A 767 -17.87 -10.25 41.02
C ASN A 767 -17.04 -11.11 40.06
N GLY A 768 -15.76 -11.32 40.37
CA GLY A 768 -14.86 -12.14 39.54
C GLY A 768 -15.10 -13.65 39.63
N GLY A 769 -14.39 -14.42 38.81
CA GLY A 769 -14.39 -15.90 38.86
C GLY A 769 -15.06 -16.61 37.68
N TRP A 770 -15.10 -15.95 36.53
CA TRP A 770 -15.70 -16.44 35.28
C TRP A 770 -14.97 -15.87 34.05
N ASN A 771 -15.15 -16.50 32.89
CA ASN A 771 -14.74 -16.01 31.58
C ASN A 771 -15.97 -15.78 30.69
N ILE A 772 -15.85 -14.89 29.69
CA ILE A 772 -16.86 -14.65 28.65
C ILE A 772 -16.21 -14.64 27.27
N ASN A 773 -16.80 -15.40 26.36
CA ASN A 773 -16.36 -15.47 24.97
C ASN A 773 -17.08 -14.41 24.13
N SER A 774 -18.41 -14.35 24.24
CA SER A 774 -19.21 -13.40 23.47
C SER A 774 -20.55 -13.13 24.11
N PHE A 775 -21.22 -12.09 23.62
CA PHE A 775 -22.62 -11.84 23.93
C PHE A 775 -23.41 -11.47 22.68
N ALA A 776 -24.48 -12.22 22.45
CA ALA A 776 -25.32 -12.09 21.26
C ALA A 776 -26.67 -11.46 21.60
N PHE A 777 -27.03 -10.44 20.85
CA PHE A 777 -28.32 -9.76 20.94
C PHE A 777 -29.24 -10.30 19.86
N ALA A 778 -30.35 -10.89 20.27
CA ALA A 778 -31.48 -11.17 19.39
C ALA A 778 -32.62 -10.23 19.78
N PHE A 779 -33.31 -9.65 18.81
CA PHE A 779 -34.55 -8.93 19.11
C PHE A 779 -35.44 -9.89 19.91
N ALA A 780 -35.91 -9.48 21.08
CA ALA A 780 -36.80 -10.31 21.87
C ALA A 780 -38.11 -10.43 21.08
N GLN A 781 -38.25 -11.52 20.33
CA GLN A 781 -39.42 -11.76 19.50
C GLN A 781 -40.66 -11.72 20.39
N THR A 782 -41.45 -10.67 20.26
CA THR A 782 -42.87 -10.92 20.03
C THR A 782 -42.96 -11.49 18.62
N ALA A 783 -43.49 -12.70 18.49
CA ALA A 783 -43.63 -13.38 17.20
C ALA A 783 -44.38 -12.50 16.18
N ALA A 784 -43.64 -11.90 15.25
CA ALA A 784 -44.12 -11.26 14.03
C ALA A 784 -43.16 -11.65 12.90
N GLY A 785 -43.70 -12.03 11.74
CA GLY A 785 -42.97 -12.74 10.67
C GLY A 785 -41.74 -12.02 10.11
N SER A 786 -40.84 -12.79 9.46
CA SER A 786 -39.63 -12.28 8.81
C SER A 786 -39.95 -11.34 7.64
N TRP A 787 -39.14 -10.28 7.49
CA TRP A 787 -39.19 -9.35 6.35
C TRP A 787 -38.53 -9.98 5.11
N THR A 788 -39.16 -9.79 3.97
CA THR A 788 -38.66 -10.19 2.64
C THR A 788 -38.74 -8.98 1.72
N GLY A 789 -37.64 -8.63 1.06
CA GLY A 789 -37.64 -7.58 0.05
C GLY A 789 -38.51 -7.99 -1.12
N THR A 790 -39.45 -7.14 -1.52
CA THR A 790 -40.32 -7.39 -2.69
C THR A 790 -39.98 -6.50 -3.88
N TRP A 791 -39.25 -5.41 -3.67
CA TRP A 791 -38.79 -4.53 -4.73
C TRP A 791 -37.59 -3.73 -4.19
N SER A 792 -36.61 -3.47 -5.06
CA SER A 792 -35.48 -2.59 -4.75
C SER A 792 -34.90 -2.00 -6.04
N VAL A 793 -34.09 -0.95 -5.89
CA VAL A 793 -33.23 -0.40 -6.95
C VAL A 793 -31.90 0.09 -6.37
N SER A 794 -30.83 0.05 -7.18
CA SER A 794 -29.52 0.53 -6.75
C SER A 794 -29.40 2.06 -6.91
N PRO A 795 -28.97 2.80 -5.88
CA PRO A 795 -28.80 4.24 -6.00
C PRO A 795 -27.50 4.63 -6.73
N GLN A 796 -27.54 5.81 -7.34
CA GLN A 796 -26.46 6.56 -8.00
C GLN A 796 -26.43 8.01 -7.47
N SER A 797 -25.35 8.73 -7.77
CA SER A 797 -25.18 10.15 -7.44
C SER A 797 -25.59 11.07 -8.60
N GLY A 798 -26.04 12.30 -8.30
CA GLY A 798 -26.24 13.35 -9.31
C GLY A 798 -27.67 13.53 -9.79
N GLY A 799 -28.66 13.05 -9.02
CA GLY A 799 -30.08 13.25 -9.32
C GLY A 799 -30.49 14.72 -9.20
N THR A 800 -31.64 15.06 -9.80
CA THR A 800 -32.20 16.41 -9.68
C THR A 800 -32.49 16.79 -8.22
N SER A 801 -32.49 18.09 -7.91
CA SER A 801 -32.84 18.62 -6.59
C SER A 801 -34.35 18.84 -6.47
N PHE A 802 -34.90 18.63 -5.28
CA PHE A 802 -36.29 18.88 -4.93
C PHE A 802 -36.38 19.83 -3.74
N GLY A 803 -37.58 20.40 -3.52
CA GLY A 803 -37.88 21.12 -2.30
C GLY A 803 -39.32 21.63 -2.29
N ARG A 804 -40.02 21.40 -1.18
CA ARG A 804 -41.45 21.68 -1.00
C ARG A 804 -42.30 20.95 -2.04
N GLN A 805 -41.97 19.69 -2.29
CA GLN A 805 -42.63 18.84 -3.28
C GLN A 805 -42.91 17.45 -2.69
N THR A 806 -44.00 16.85 -3.15
CA THR A 806 -44.32 15.43 -2.93
C THR A 806 -43.78 14.61 -4.08
N LEU A 807 -42.99 13.58 -3.79
CA LEU A 807 -42.66 12.53 -4.75
C LEU A 807 -43.62 11.36 -4.53
N ARG A 808 -44.27 10.88 -5.59
CA ARG A 808 -45.06 9.64 -5.60
C ARG A 808 -44.41 8.68 -6.58
N GLN A 809 -43.82 7.62 -6.05
CA GLN A 809 -43.05 6.65 -6.80
C GLN A 809 -43.78 5.31 -6.82
N VAL A 810 -43.96 4.76 -8.01
CA VAL A 810 -44.67 3.50 -8.25
C VAL A 810 -43.65 2.38 -8.30
N VAL A 811 -43.87 1.34 -7.49
CA VAL A 811 -43.02 0.15 -7.46
C VAL A 811 -43.86 -1.09 -7.80
N HIS A 812 -43.29 -2.01 -8.57
CA HIS A 812 -43.94 -3.27 -8.93
C HIS A 812 -43.42 -4.38 -8.01
N THR A 813 -44.32 -4.98 -7.22
CA THR A 813 -43.96 -5.95 -6.18
C THR A 813 -43.78 -7.35 -6.77
N SER A 814 -42.68 -8.02 -6.46
CA SER A 814 -42.49 -9.44 -6.81
C SER A 814 -43.27 -10.41 -5.91
N THR A 815 -43.30 -10.19 -4.59
CA THR A 815 -43.97 -11.05 -3.61
C THR A 815 -44.89 -10.25 -2.68
N GLY A 816 -45.93 -10.90 -2.18
CA GLY A 816 -46.91 -10.26 -1.32
C GLY A 816 -46.61 -10.42 0.18
N GLY A 817 -47.33 -9.69 1.02
CA GLY A 817 -47.28 -9.86 2.47
C GLY A 817 -48.33 -9.06 3.24
N THR A 818 -48.36 -9.24 4.56
CA THR A 818 -49.40 -8.67 5.44
C THR A 818 -49.07 -7.28 5.96
N SER A 819 -47.79 -6.90 5.90
CA SER A 819 -47.29 -5.59 6.30
C SER A 819 -46.19 -5.16 5.36
N ALA A 820 -45.99 -3.85 5.24
CA ALA A 820 -44.98 -3.23 4.39
C ALA A 820 -44.04 -2.34 5.21
N ARG A 821 -42.82 -2.14 4.75
CA ARG A 821 -41.95 -1.04 5.19
C ARG A 821 -41.12 -0.54 4.01
N VAL A 822 -40.76 0.73 4.03
CA VAL A 822 -40.03 1.39 2.95
C VAL A 822 -38.61 1.70 3.38
N GLU A 823 -37.68 1.64 2.43
CA GLU A 823 -36.30 2.03 2.59
C GLU A 823 -36.02 3.30 1.78
N VAL A 824 -35.51 4.33 2.47
CA VAL A 824 -35.18 5.63 1.90
C VAL A 824 -33.70 5.92 2.15
N SER A 825 -32.95 6.15 1.09
CA SER A 825 -31.50 6.32 1.06
C SER A 825 -31.08 7.73 0.71
N ASN A 826 -30.14 8.25 1.50
CA ASN A 826 -29.40 9.49 1.24
C ASN A 826 -27.91 9.20 1.01
N ALA A 827 -27.58 8.01 0.47
CA ALA A 827 -26.22 7.50 0.30
C ALA A 827 -25.27 8.44 -0.45
N PHE A 828 -25.78 9.24 -1.39
CA PHE A 828 -25.00 10.18 -2.20
C PHE A 828 -25.38 11.65 -1.96
N GLY A 829 -26.22 11.93 -0.95
CA GLY A 829 -26.56 13.30 -0.60
C GLY A 829 -25.44 14.00 0.18
N SER A 830 -25.26 15.30 -0.06
CA SER A 830 -24.24 16.11 0.60
C SER A 830 -24.73 16.82 1.88
N ALA A 831 -26.01 16.65 2.24
CA ALA A 831 -26.65 17.25 3.41
C ALA A 831 -27.72 16.30 3.98
N PRO A 832 -28.16 16.49 5.25
CA PRO A 832 -29.27 15.73 5.80
C PRO A 832 -30.56 15.92 4.97
N LEU A 833 -31.22 14.82 4.65
CA LEU A 833 -32.49 14.76 3.94
C LEU A 833 -33.63 14.70 4.94
N THR A 834 -34.48 15.73 4.98
CA THR A 834 -35.75 15.68 5.69
C THR A 834 -36.82 15.08 4.78
N ILE A 835 -37.49 14.03 5.24
CA ILE A 835 -38.72 13.51 4.64
C ILE A 835 -39.87 13.62 5.65
N ALA A 836 -41.06 13.97 5.17
CA ALA A 836 -42.26 14.08 5.98
C ALA A 836 -43.46 13.48 5.24
N ASP A 837 -44.52 13.21 5.99
CA ASP A 837 -45.82 12.73 5.50
C ASP A 837 -45.66 11.62 4.44
N VAL A 838 -45.04 10.52 4.86
CA VAL A 838 -44.78 9.38 3.98
C VAL A 838 -45.99 8.45 3.98
N HIS A 839 -46.42 7.99 2.81
CA HIS A 839 -47.60 7.13 2.65
C HIS A 839 -47.32 5.95 1.72
N VAL A 840 -47.99 4.83 1.98
CA VAL A 840 -48.07 3.68 1.08
C VAL A 840 -49.53 3.37 0.73
N ALA A 841 -49.79 3.10 -0.54
CA ALA A 841 -51.13 2.78 -1.03
C ALA A 841 -51.08 1.85 -2.24
N GLN A 842 -52.17 1.11 -2.49
CA GLN A 842 -52.30 0.34 -3.73
C GLN A 842 -52.52 1.30 -4.89
N ARG A 843 -51.72 1.21 -5.96
CA ARG A 843 -51.95 2.01 -7.17
C ARG A 843 -53.22 1.53 -7.90
N ALA A 844 -54.02 2.48 -8.37
CA ALA A 844 -55.16 2.20 -9.25
C ALA A 844 -54.77 2.37 -10.72
N ASP A 845 -54.32 3.57 -11.11
CA ASP A 845 -53.83 3.90 -12.45
C ASP A 845 -53.07 5.23 -12.42
N GLY A 846 -52.01 5.37 -13.22
CA GLY A 846 -51.19 6.58 -13.25
C GLY A 846 -50.74 7.04 -11.84
N ALA A 847 -50.96 8.31 -11.51
CA ALA A 847 -50.71 8.89 -10.18
C ALA A 847 -51.85 8.65 -9.17
N THR A 848 -52.89 7.89 -9.54
CA THR A 848 -54.08 7.65 -8.73
C THR A 848 -53.92 6.38 -7.91
N ILE A 849 -54.20 6.48 -6.61
CA ILE A 849 -54.23 5.35 -5.68
C ILE A 849 -55.67 4.83 -5.50
N THR A 850 -55.81 3.57 -5.08
CA THR A 850 -57.11 2.97 -4.75
C THR A 850 -57.63 3.58 -3.45
N ALA A 851 -58.79 4.25 -3.52
CA ALA A 851 -59.39 4.91 -2.36
C ALA A 851 -59.54 3.94 -1.16
N GLY A 852 -59.12 4.38 0.02
CA GLY A 852 -59.16 3.61 1.27
C GLY A 852 -57.96 2.69 1.54
N THR A 853 -57.04 2.55 0.58
CA THR A 853 -55.81 1.75 0.75
C THR A 853 -54.63 2.54 1.30
N ASP A 854 -54.72 3.87 1.32
CA ASP A 854 -53.70 4.78 1.85
C ASP A 854 -53.41 4.52 3.34
N ARG A 855 -52.12 4.43 3.67
CA ARG A 855 -51.62 4.24 5.03
C ARG A 855 -50.42 5.16 5.27
N PRO A 856 -50.43 5.93 6.38
CA PRO A 856 -49.26 6.69 6.77
C PRO A 856 -48.14 5.76 7.20
N VAL A 857 -46.91 6.18 6.92
CA VAL A 857 -45.66 5.51 7.23
C VAL A 857 -44.92 6.35 8.26
N THR A 858 -44.44 5.70 9.31
CA THR A 858 -43.67 6.35 10.38
C THR A 858 -42.25 5.80 10.44
N PHE A 859 -41.35 6.56 11.05
CA PHE A 859 -39.97 6.16 11.34
C PHE A 859 -39.73 6.40 12.83
N GLY A 860 -39.58 5.33 13.62
CA GLY A 860 -39.48 5.45 15.08
C GLY A 860 -40.74 6.07 15.71
N GLY A 861 -41.90 5.82 15.11
CA GLY A 861 -43.20 6.38 15.49
C GLY A 861 -43.44 7.82 15.03
N GLN A 862 -42.50 8.44 14.31
CA GLN A 862 -42.62 9.82 13.83
C GLN A 862 -43.03 9.89 12.36
N ALA A 863 -43.86 10.87 12.00
CA ALA A 863 -44.26 11.16 10.63
C ALA A 863 -43.21 11.95 9.82
N THR A 864 -42.09 12.31 10.47
CA THR A 864 -40.96 13.02 9.85
C THR A 864 -39.68 12.31 10.23
N ALA A 865 -38.79 12.11 9.26
CA ALA A 865 -37.47 11.53 9.46
C ALA A 865 -36.40 12.45 8.86
N VAL A 866 -35.26 12.54 9.54
CA VAL A 866 -34.06 13.21 9.03
C VAL A 866 -33.00 12.16 8.79
N ILE A 867 -32.66 11.96 7.53
CA ILE A 867 -31.68 10.97 7.08
C ILE A 867 -30.35 11.69 6.86
N PRO A 868 -29.28 11.38 7.61
CA PRO A 868 -28.00 12.07 7.46
C PRO A 868 -27.42 11.89 6.04
N ALA A 869 -26.50 12.77 5.64
CA ALA A 869 -25.72 12.59 4.43
C ALA A 869 -24.99 11.23 4.47
N GLY A 870 -25.05 10.46 3.39
CA GLY A 870 -24.53 9.08 3.35
C GLY A 870 -25.40 8.04 4.08
N GLY A 871 -26.53 8.45 4.68
CA GLY A 871 -27.37 7.61 5.53
C GLY A 871 -28.48 6.86 4.80
N LEU A 872 -29.14 5.98 5.55
CA LEU A 872 -30.29 5.17 5.15
C LEU A 872 -31.33 5.18 6.28
N ALA A 873 -32.61 5.17 5.94
CA ALA A 873 -33.68 4.96 6.91
C ALA A 873 -34.65 3.89 6.41
N VAL A 874 -35.05 3.00 7.33
CA VAL A 874 -36.10 2.00 7.11
C VAL A 874 -37.29 2.36 7.99
N SER A 875 -38.50 2.32 7.44
CA SER A 875 -39.70 2.70 8.18
C SER A 875 -40.12 1.65 9.21
N ASP A 876 -40.99 2.08 10.13
CA ASP A 876 -41.73 1.17 10.99
C ASP A 876 -42.64 0.25 10.14
N PRO A 877 -43.05 -0.93 10.67
CA PRO A 877 -44.02 -1.79 10.01
C PRO A 877 -45.37 -1.09 9.80
N VAL A 878 -45.85 -1.08 8.56
CA VAL A 878 -47.17 -0.58 8.19
C VAL A 878 -48.10 -1.76 7.96
N ALA A 879 -49.22 -1.80 8.68
CA ALA A 879 -50.27 -2.80 8.46
C ALA A 879 -50.99 -2.53 7.11
N PHE A 880 -50.37 -2.99 6.03
CA PHE A 880 -50.78 -2.81 4.65
C PHE A 880 -50.58 -4.15 3.93
N THR A 881 -51.68 -4.76 3.50
CA THR A 881 -51.62 -6.00 2.73
C THR A 881 -51.17 -5.67 1.31
N VAL A 882 -50.01 -6.20 0.94
CA VAL A 882 -49.40 -6.03 -0.38
C VAL A 882 -49.67 -7.29 -1.20
N PRO A 883 -50.40 -7.22 -2.32
CA PRO A 883 -50.49 -8.33 -3.25
C PRO A 883 -49.15 -8.58 -3.96
N ALA A 884 -48.85 -9.83 -4.29
CA ALA A 884 -47.75 -10.16 -5.20
C ALA A 884 -48.08 -9.66 -6.61
N LEU A 885 -47.05 -9.31 -7.39
CA LEU A 885 -47.15 -8.87 -8.79
C LEU A 885 -48.11 -7.67 -8.95
N SER A 886 -48.00 -6.70 -8.06
CA SER A 886 -48.90 -5.54 -8.03
C SER A 886 -48.16 -4.21 -7.84
N ASP A 887 -48.81 -3.12 -8.22
CA ASP A 887 -48.20 -1.80 -8.13
C ASP A 887 -48.56 -1.11 -6.81
N VAL A 888 -47.54 -0.69 -6.06
CA VAL A 888 -47.65 0.10 -4.83
C VAL A 888 -47.14 1.50 -5.09
N ALA A 889 -47.91 2.50 -4.67
CA ALA A 889 -47.49 3.90 -4.67
C ALA A 889 -46.89 4.26 -3.31
N VAL A 890 -45.64 4.71 -3.30
CA VAL A 890 -44.98 5.30 -2.13
C VAL A 890 -44.90 6.80 -2.33
N SER A 891 -45.53 7.57 -1.46
CA SER A 891 -45.52 9.03 -1.50
C SER A 891 -44.69 9.58 -0.35
N MET A 892 -43.83 10.58 -0.59
CA MET A 892 -43.07 11.27 0.46
C MET A 892 -43.02 12.77 0.17
N TYR A 893 -43.26 13.59 1.19
CA TYR A 893 -43.10 15.03 1.11
C TYR A 893 -41.67 15.43 1.50
N LEU A 894 -41.05 16.26 0.67
CA LEU A 894 -39.71 16.82 0.86
C LEU A 894 -39.85 18.30 1.26
N PRO A 895 -39.92 18.63 2.57
CA PRO A 895 -40.18 20.00 3.02
C PRO A 895 -39.05 20.98 2.73
N ASP A 896 -37.81 20.47 2.72
CA ASP A 896 -36.59 21.25 2.58
C ASP A 896 -35.94 21.04 1.20
N ALA A 897 -35.03 21.94 0.82
CA ALA A 897 -34.23 21.76 -0.38
C ALA A 897 -33.26 20.58 -0.20
N THR A 898 -33.33 19.59 -1.08
CA THR A 898 -32.54 18.36 -0.94
C THR A 898 -31.10 18.50 -1.43
N GLY A 899 -30.82 19.46 -2.33
CA GLY A 899 -29.61 19.41 -3.16
C GLY A 899 -29.67 18.26 -4.17
N PRO A 900 -28.55 17.93 -4.85
CA PRO A 900 -28.50 16.78 -5.76
C PRO A 900 -28.93 15.51 -5.05
N SER A 901 -29.92 14.82 -5.61
CA SER A 901 -30.56 13.67 -4.94
C SER A 901 -29.74 12.39 -5.11
N THR A 902 -29.82 11.53 -4.09
CA THR A 902 -29.60 10.09 -4.27
C THR A 902 -30.71 9.58 -5.18
N PHE A 903 -30.36 8.99 -6.32
CA PHE A 903 -31.36 8.62 -7.33
C PHE A 903 -30.96 7.37 -8.09
N HIS A 904 -31.91 6.70 -8.70
CA HIS A 904 -31.70 5.63 -9.65
C HIS A 904 -32.19 6.10 -11.02
N GLN A 905 -31.28 6.14 -12.00
CA GLN A 905 -31.51 6.84 -13.26
C GLN A 905 -32.65 6.24 -14.09
N GLN A 906 -32.73 4.91 -14.21
CA GLN A 906 -33.62 4.24 -15.16
C GLN A 906 -34.59 3.27 -14.47
N GLY A 907 -35.69 3.81 -13.94
CA GLY A 907 -36.69 3.00 -13.24
C GLY A 907 -37.67 2.22 -14.13
N ASN A 908 -37.76 2.53 -15.43
CA ASN A 908 -38.77 2.01 -16.38
C ASN A 908 -40.23 2.04 -15.86
N ALA A 909 -40.48 2.94 -14.92
CA ALA A 909 -41.78 3.21 -14.32
C ALA A 909 -42.01 4.73 -14.29
N THR A 910 -43.25 5.15 -14.51
CA THR A 910 -43.63 6.55 -14.43
C THR A 910 -43.84 6.95 -12.97
N ASN A 911 -42.96 7.81 -12.48
CA ASN A 911 -43.00 8.42 -11.15
C ASN A 911 -43.42 9.89 -11.24
N TYR A 912 -43.91 10.46 -10.13
CA TYR A 912 -44.57 11.76 -10.12
C TYR A 912 -43.96 12.72 -9.09
N ALA A 913 -43.84 13.99 -9.45
CA ALA A 913 -43.50 15.08 -8.55
C ALA A 913 -44.60 16.16 -8.58
N ALA A 914 -45.14 16.50 -7.42
CA ALA A 914 -46.19 17.51 -7.26
C ALA A 914 -45.77 18.59 -6.25
N SER A 915 -46.25 19.82 -6.42
CA SER A 915 -45.93 20.93 -5.52
C SER A 915 -46.71 20.83 -4.20
N GLY A 916 -46.03 21.12 -3.09
CA GLY A 916 -46.61 21.05 -1.75
C GLY A 916 -46.69 19.64 -1.18
N ASP A 917 -47.22 19.55 0.04
CA ASP A 917 -47.54 18.30 0.71
C ASP A 917 -48.92 17.83 0.26
N VAL A 918 -48.93 16.91 -0.70
CA VAL A 918 -50.11 16.27 -1.30
C VAL A 918 -49.94 14.75 -1.25
N SER A 919 -49.12 14.27 -0.31
CA SER A 919 -48.68 12.89 -0.19
C SER A 919 -49.83 11.90 0.00
N GLY A 920 -50.84 12.26 0.79
CA GLY A 920 -52.08 11.48 1.00
C GLY A 920 -53.21 11.70 -0.02
N ASP A 921 -53.03 12.56 -1.03
CA ASP A 921 -54.10 12.83 -2.01
C ASP A 921 -54.37 11.60 -2.89
N THR A 922 -55.65 11.28 -3.13
CA THR A 922 -56.02 10.10 -3.94
C THR A 922 -55.49 10.17 -5.38
N THR A 923 -55.31 11.37 -5.94
CA THR A 923 -54.76 11.59 -7.27
C THR A 923 -53.95 12.89 -7.29
N LEU A 924 -52.91 12.97 -8.14
CA LEU A 924 -52.04 14.15 -8.26
C LEU A 924 -52.23 14.83 -9.63
N PRO A 925 -53.27 15.66 -9.83
CA PRO A 925 -53.54 16.28 -11.11
C PRO A 925 -52.43 17.29 -11.46
N GLY A 926 -51.85 17.16 -12.65
CA GLY A 926 -50.80 18.06 -13.12
C GLY A 926 -49.41 17.83 -12.52
N ALA A 927 -49.17 16.69 -11.87
CA ALA A 927 -47.83 16.29 -11.43
C ALA A 927 -46.86 16.14 -12.61
N GLN A 928 -45.60 16.50 -12.39
CA GLN A 928 -44.52 16.26 -13.36
C GLN A 928 -44.14 14.79 -13.34
N THR A 929 -43.90 14.20 -14.51
CA THR A 929 -43.49 12.80 -14.64
C THR A 929 -41.99 12.66 -14.76
N THR A 930 -41.45 11.58 -14.21
CA THR A 930 -40.04 11.18 -14.35
C THR A 930 -39.94 9.66 -14.45
N GLY A 931 -38.93 9.16 -15.16
CA GLY A 931 -38.62 7.73 -15.24
C GLY A 931 -37.64 7.25 -14.16
N SER A 932 -37.18 8.13 -13.27
CA SER A 932 -36.17 7.83 -12.25
C SER A 932 -36.82 7.63 -10.87
N TYR A 933 -36.15 6.87 -10.00
CA TYR A 933 -36.48 6.83 -8.57
C TYR A 933 -35.56 7.78 -7.80
N PHE A 934 -36.09 8.48 -6.80
CA PHE A 934 -35.32 9.39 -5.95
C PHE A 934 -35.50 8.98 -4.50
N PHE A 935 -34.39 8.80 -3.79
CA PHE A 935 -34.30 8.38 -2.39
C PHE A 935 -34.92 7.02 -2.03
N LEU A 936 -36.07 6.62 -2.57
CA LEU A 936 -36.67 5.30 -2.37
C LEU A 936 -35.79 4.20 -3.01
N THR A 937 -35.24 3.30 -2.19
CA THR A 937 -34.36 2.21 -2.64
C THR A 937 -34.93 0.81 -2.37
N GLY A 938 -35.96 0.69 -1.52
CA GLY A 938 -36.55 -0.61 -1.19
C GLY A 938 -37.98 -0.56 -0.69
N LEU A 939 -38.71 -1.65 -0.94
CA LEU A 939 -39.99 -1.98 -0.32
C LEU A 939 -39.93 -3.44 0.14
N ASP A 940 -40.14 -3.65 1.43
CA ASP A 940 -40.18 -4.98 2.04
C ASP A 940 -41.59 -5.33 2.50
N VAL A 941 -41.86 -6.63 2.55
CA VAL A 941 -43.10 -7.18 3.09
C VAL A 941 -42.85 -8.20 4.19
N GLN A 942 -43.73 -8.25 5.19
CA GLN A 942 -43.78 -9.38 6.12
C GLN A 942 -44.58 -10.51 5.51
N ASN A 943 -43.91 -11.63 5.28
CA ASN A 943 -44.51 -12.84 4.76
C ASN A 943 -43.87 -14.06 5.43
N SER A 944 -44.57 -14.69 6.36
CA SER A 944 -44.07 -15.86 7.09
C SER A 944 -43.97 -17.12 6.23
N THR A 945 -44.47 -17.09 4.99
CA THR A 945 -44.37 -18.18 4.01
C THR A 945 -43.33 -17.91 2.93
N ALA A 946 -42.61 -16.78 3.00
CA ALA A 946 -41.58 -16.47 2.02
C ALA A 946 -40.37 -17.40 2.16
N ASP A 947 -39.89 -17.88 1.01
CA ASP A 947 -38.69 -18.71 0.89
C ASP A 947 -37.41 -17.86 1.01
N GLY A 948 -37.50 -16.53 0.81
CA GLY A 948 -36.43 -15.55 0.83
C GLY A 948 -36.55 -14.54 -0.31
N SER A 949 -35.46 -13.83 -0.63
CA SER A 949 -35.34 -12.99 -1.81
C SER A 949 -34.09 -13.33 -2.64
N VAL A 950 -34.21 -13.12 -3.96
CA VAL A 950 -33.12 -13.18 -4.93
C VAL A 950 -32.78 -11.77 -5.40
N VAL A 951 -31.51 -11.43 -5.33
CA VAL A 951 -30.99 -10.15 -5.82
C VAL A 951 -30.42 -10.33 -7.22
N THR A 952 -30.88 -9.55 -8.19
CA THR A 952 -30.32 -9.54 -9.55
C THR A 952 -29.36 -8.36 -9.68
N LEU A 953 -28.06 -8.63 -9.52
CA LEU A 953 -26.99 -7.63 -9.61
C LEU A 953 -26.47 -7.56 -11.06
N GLY A 954 -26.55 -6.39 -11.68
CA GLY A 954 -26.08 -6.21 -13.05
C GLY A 954 -26.07 -4.78 -13.53
N ALA A 955 -26.01 -4.63 -14.86
CA ALA A 955 -25.99 -3.36 -15.54
C ALA A 955 -27.28 -3.12 -16.33
N SER A 956 -27.20 -2.62 -17.57
CA SER A 956 -28.34 -2.12 -18.35
C SER A 956 -29.33 -3.19 -18.79
N ILE A 957 -28.90 -4.43 -19.01
CA ILE A 957 -29.82 -5.54 -19.34
C ILE A 957 -30.63 -5.90 -18.09
N THR A 958 -30.00 -5.91 -16.92
CA THR A 958 -30.66 -6.13 -15.63
C THR A 958 -31.57 -4.97 -15.21
N ASP A 959 -31.13 -3.75 -15.44
CA ASP A 959 -31.94 -2.53 -15.23
C ASP A 959 -33.19 -2.53 -16.15
N GLY A 960 -33.06 -3.19 -17.30
CA GLY A 960 -34.15 -3.50 -18.22
C GLY A 960 -34.28 -2.51 -19.37
N VAL A 961 -33.16 -2.00 -19.89
CA VAL A 961 -33.15 -1.23 -21.14
C VAL A 961 -33.93 -1.99 -22.22
N ALA A 962 -34.69 -1.24 -23.04
CA ALA A 962 -35.59 -1.74 -24.09
C ALA A 962 -36.87 -2.46 -23.61
N SER A 963 -37.15 -2.50 -22.31
CA SER A 963 -38.50 -2.78 -21.79
C SER A 963 -39.42 -1.57 -21.99
N THR A 964 -40.70 -1.81 -22.33
CA THR A 964 -41.70 -0.74 -22.41
C THR A 964 -41.95 -0.16 -21.02
N THR A 965 -41.92 1.17 -20.86
CA THR A 965 -42.23 1.85 -19.59
C THR A 965 -43.60 1.45 -19.06
N ASP A 966 -43.71 1.23 -17.75
CA ASP A 966 -44.93 0.82 -17.03
C ASP A 966 -45.48 -0.58 -17.39
N SER A 967 -44.81 -1.33 -18.26
CA SER A 967 -45.24 -2.69 -18.65
C SER A 967 -44.75 -3.79 -17.69
N ASN A 968 -43.75 -3.50 -16.85
CA ASN A 968 -43.07 -4.45 -15.96
C ASN A 968 -42.61 -5.72 -16.69
N ARG A 969 -41.94 -5.54 -17.84
CA ARG A 969 -41.40 -6.62 -18.72
C ARG A 969 -39.87 -6.69 -18.69
N ARG A 970 -39.26 -6.23 -17.60
CA ARG A 970 -37.82 -6.43 -17.35
C ARG A 970 -37.60 -7.89 -16.98
N TRP A 971 -36.44 -8.47 -17.30
CA TRP A 971 -36.23 -9.89 -17.01
C TRP A 971 -36.35 -10.25 -15.51
N PRO A 972 -36.01 -9.38 -14.53
CA PRO A 972 -36.29 -9.66 -13.12
C PRO A 972 -37.80 -9.66 -12.79
N ASP A 973 -38.61 -8.83 -13.45
CA ASP A 973 -40.07 -8.84 -13.30
C ASP A 973 -40.66 -10.13 -13.87
N ASP A 974 -40.22 -10.55 -15.07
CA ASP A 974 -40.63 -11.81 -15.69
C ASP A 974 -40.17 -13.02 -14.85
N LEU A 975 -39.01 -12.95 -14.21
CA LEU A 975 -38.57 -13.96 -13.23
C LEU A 975 -39.53 -14.02 -12.03
N ALA A 976 -39.98 -12.88 -11.51
CA ALA A 976 -40.95 -12.85 -10.42
C ALA A 976 -42.28 -13.51 -10.83
N VAL A 977 -42.77 -13.24 -12.05
CA VAL A 977 -43.96 -13.88 -12.62
C VAL A 977 -43.77 -15.41 -12.70
N ARG A 978 -42.61 -15.88 -13.17
CA ARG A 978 -42.30 -17.31 -13.27
C ARG A 978 -42.23 -17.99 -11.89
N LEU A 979 -41.58 -17.36 -10.91
CA LEU A 979 -41.50 -17.87 -9.54
C LEU A 979 -42.89 -17.98 -8.88
N ALA A 980 -43.70 -16.94 -8.99
CA ALA A 980 -45.08 -16.95 -8.49
C ALA A 980 -45.93 -18.01 -9.19
N GLY A 981 -45.81 -18.15 -10.52
CA GLY A 981 -46.50 -19.17 -11.31
C GLY A 981 -46.08 -20.61 -10.95
N ALA A 982 -44.84 -20.80 -10.49
CA ALA A 982 -44.33 -22.05 -9.96
C ALA A 982 -44.69 -22.30 -8.48
N GLY A 983 -45.46 -21.40 -7.85
CA GLY A 983 -45.87 -21.49 -6.45
C GLY A 983 -44.75 -21.21 -5.45
N ARG A 984 -43.67 -20.52 -5.87
CA ARG A 984 -42.58 -20.09 -5.01
C ARG A 984 -42.86 -18.71 -4.45
N THR A 985 -42.55 -18.49 -3.18
CA THR A 985 -42.76 -17.20 -2.51
C THR A 985 -41.42 -16.52 -2.33
N VAL A 986 -40.82 -16.08 -3.43
CA VAL A 986 -39.49 -15.49 -3.47
C VAL A 986 -39.59 -14.04 -3.95
N GLY A 987 -39.04 -13.11 -3.16
CA GLY A 987 -38.89 -11.73 -3.61
C GLY A 987 -37.79 -11.60 -4.66
N VAL A 988 -38.00 -10.81 -5.71
CA VAL A 988 -37.00 -10.51 -6.74
C VAL A 988 -36.63 -9.04 -6.65
N LEU A 989 -35.33 -8.78 -6.47
CA LEU A 989 -34.76 -7.47 -6.16
C LEU A 989 -33.85 -7.02 -7.29
N ASN A 990 -34.28 -6.02 -8.06
CA ASN A 990 -33.51 -5.52 -9.20
C ASN A 990 -32.43 -4.53 -8.75
N GLN A 991 -31.15 -4.91 -8.89
CA GLN A 991 -30.00 -4.08 -8.56
C GLN A 991 -29.17 -3.77 -9.81
N GLY A 992 -29.87 -3.59 -10.94
CA GLY A 992 -29.31 -3.08 -12.19
C GLY A 992 -28.88 -1.62 -12.07
N ILE A 993 -27.79 -1.25 -12.75
CA ILE A 993 -27.45 0.15 -13.03
C ILE A 993 -27.02 0.23 -14.50
N SER A 994 -27.80 0.93 -15.34
CA SER A 994 -27.48 1.09 -16.76
C SER A 994 -26.07 1.67 -16.98
N GLY A 995 -25.24 0.93 -17.72
CA GLY A 995 -23.83 1.28 -17.99
C GLY A 995 -22.82 0.98 -16.87
N ASN A 996 -23.25 0.30 -15.80
CA ASN A 996 -22.39 -0.06 -14.68
C ASN A 996 -21.40 -1.17 -15.01
N ARG A 997 -20.35 -1.25 -14.20
CA ARG A 997 -19.15 -2.08 -14.40
C ARG A 997 -18.85 -2.91 -13.16
N LEU A 998 -18.12 -4.01 -13.34
CA LEU A 998 -17.66 -4.89 -12.27
C LEU A 998 -16.45 -4.30 -11.54
N LEU A 999 -15.43 -3.83 -12.27
CA LEU A 999 -14.09 -3.62 -11.72
C LEU A 999 -13.84 -2.20 -11.21
N VAL A 1000 -14.42 -1.19 -11.86
CA VAL A 1000 -14.14 0.23 -11.59
C VAL A 1000 -15.42 1.05 -11.65
N ASP A 1001 -15.48 2.13 -10.88
CA ASP A 1001 -16.63 3.02 -10.87
C ASP A 1001 -16.84 3.66 -12.26
N GLY A 1002 -18.10 3.97 -12.58
CA GLY A 1002 -18.52 4.48 -13.88
C GLY A 1002 -19.89 5.14 -13.79
N ALA A 1003 -20.91 4.55 -14.44
CA ALA A 1003 -22.29 5.04 -14.36
C ALA A 1003 -22.83 5.04 -12.91
N GLY A 1004 -22.31 4.15 -12.06
CA GLY A 1004 -22.45 4.16 -10.62
C GLY A 1004 -21.17 3.64 -9.95
N GLN A 1005 -21.24 3.34 -8.67
CA GLN A 1005 -20.18 2.56 -8.02
C GLN A 1005 -20.11 1.17 -8.65
N SER A 1006 -18.91 0.62 -8.82
CA SER A 1006 -18.70 -0.71 -9.40
C SER A 1006 -19.43 -1.81 -8.61
N ALA A 1007 -19.73 -2.95 -9.26
CA ALA A 1007 -20.34 -4.09 -8.59
C ALA A 1007 -19.52 -4.54 -7.36
N LEU A 1008 -18.18 -4.51 -7.44
CA LEU A 1008 -17.30 -4.78 -6.31
C LEU A 1008 -17.51 -3.79 -5.14
N ASN A 1009 -17.66 -2.50 -5.44
CA ASN A 1009 -17.80 -1.46 -4.42
C ASN A 1009 -19.19 -1.41 -3.79
N ARG A 1010 -20.24 -1.82 -4.52
CA ARG A 1010 -21.64 -1.75 -4.06
C ARG A 1010 -22.23 -3.06 -3.54
N PHE A 1011 -21.50 -4.17 -3.65
CA PHE A 1011 -22.03 -5.52 -3.35
C PHE A 1011 -22.65 -5.64 -1.95
N ASP A 1012 -22.01 -5.10 -0.92
CA ASP A 1012 -22.52 -5.25 0.45
C ASP A 1012 -23.86 -4.51 0.64
N ARG A 1013 -23.97 -3.31 0.08
CA ARG A 1013 -25.20 -2.49 0.13
C ARG A 1013 -26.31 -3.10 -0.73
N ASP A 1014 -25.99 -3.43 -1.96
CA ASP A 1014 -27.01 -3.79 -2.95
C ASP A 1014 -27.39 -5.27 -2.89
N VAL A 1015 -26.56 -6.13 -2.28
CA VAL A 1015 -26.83 -7.57 -2.17
C VAL A 1015 -26.92 -8.04 -0.72
N LEU A 1016 -25.84 -7.89 0.06
CA LEU A 1016 -25.74 -8.54 1.37
C LEU A 1016 -26.68 -7.93 2.42
N ALA A 1017 -26.95 -6.63 2.31
CA ALA A 1017 -27.86 -5.93 3.21
C ALA A 1017 -29.35 -6.14 2.87
N GLN A 1018 -29.68 -6.84 1.78
CA GLN A 1018 -31.05 -6.92 1.29
C GLN A 1018 -31.94 -7.84 2.14
N PRO A 1019 -33.16 -7.41 2.52
CA PRO A 1019 -34.03 -8.18 3.40
C PRO A 1019 -34.44 -9.54 2.82
N GLY A 1020 -34.14 -10.60 3.58
CA GLY A 1020 -34.44 -11.97 3.20
C GLY A 1020 -33.54 -12.55 2.11
N ALA A 1021 -32.46 -11.87 1.72
CA ALA A 1021 -31.60 -12.31 0.64
C ALA A 1021 -30.99 -13.69 0.92
N ARG A 1022 -31.19 -14.61 -0.02
CA ARG A 1022 -30.65 -15.97 0.01
C ARG A 1022 -29.96 -16.35 -1.29
N TRP A 1023 -30.27 -15.64 -2.37
CA TRP A 1023 -29.71 -15.87 -3.68
C TRP A 1023 -29.28 -14.55 -4.30
N VAL A 1024 -28.23 -14.60 -5.11
CA VAL A 1024 -27.84 -13.50 -5.99
C VAL A 1024 -27.63 -14.04 -7.40
N ILE A 1025 -28.13 -13.34 -8.41
CA ILE A 1025 -27.81 -13.56 -9.82
C ILE A 1025 -26.91 -12.41 -10.26
N PHE A 1026 -25.64 -12.70 -10.55
CA PHE A 1026 -24.71 -11.71 -11.10
C PHE A 1026 -24.67 -11.81 -12.63
N SER A 1027 -25.04 -10.72 -13.29
CA SER A 1027 -25.45 -10.70 -14.69
C SER A 1027 -24.43 -10.04 -15.63
N ASP A 1028 -24.61 -8.75 -15.91
CA ASP A 1028 -24.11 -8.11 -17.13
C ASP A 1028 -23.16 -6.94 -16.87
N ASP A 1029 -22.80 -6.59 -15.63
CA ASP A 1029 -21.77 -5.58 -15.34
C ASP A 1029 -20.47 -5.78 -16.16
N PRO A 1030 -19.92 -7.01 -16.29
CA PRO A 1030 -18.66 -7.22 -17.02
C PRO A 1030 -18.73 -6.85 -18.51
N ILE A 1031 -19.90 -6.81 -19.14
CA ILE A 1031 -20.02 -6.44 -20.57
C ILE A 1031 -19.60 -4.99 -20.80
N ASN A 1032 -19.87 -4.10 -19.84
CA ASN A 1032 -19.52 -2.69 -19.94
C ASN A 1032 -18.06 -2.45 -19.61
N ASP A 1033 -17.42 -3.27 -18.77
CA ASP A 1033 -15.96 -3.23 -18.59
C ASP A 1033 -15.25 -3.47 -19.93
N LEU A 1034 -15.72 -4.45 -20.72
CA LEU A 1034 -15.15 -4.78 -22.05
C LEU A 1034 -15.29 -3.64 -23.07
N GLY A 1035 -16.31 -2.80 -22.95
CA GLY A 1035 -16.61 -1.73 -23.91
C GLY A 1035 -16.18 -0.32 -23.49
N SER A 1036 -16.03 -0.07 -22.18
CA SER A 1036 -15.98 1.31 -21.64
C SER A 1036 -14.72 1.64 -20.85
N THR A 1037 -13.78 0.70 -20.75
CA THR A 1037 -12.44 0.93 -20.17
C THR A 1037 -11.38 0.94 -21.28
N SER A 1038 -10.28 1.65 -21.06
CA SER A 1038 -9.22 1.80 -22.07
C SER A 1038 -7.83 1.68 -21.41
N PRO A 1039 -7.10 0.57 -21.65
CA PRO A 1039 -7.50 -0.58 -22.46
C PRO A 1039 -8.63 -1.40 -21.80
N PRO A 1040 -9.45 -2.16 -22.58
CA PRO A 1040 -10.39 -3.14 -22.04
C PRO A 1040 -9.67 -4.18 -21.17
N PRO A 1041 -10.22 -4.62 -20.03
CA PRO A 1041 -9.60 -5.63 -19.19
C PRO A 1041 -9.58 -6.98 -19.91
N GLY A 1042 -8.59 -7.79 -19.55
CA GLY A 1042 -8.57 -9.21 -19.92
C GLY A 1042 -9.63 -10.00 -19.14
N SER A 1043 -9.98 -11.19 -19.64
CA SER A 1043 -10.91 -12.11 -18.95
C SER A 1043 -10.46 -12.44 -17.54
N ASP A 1044 -9.15 -12.54 -17.28
CA ASP A 1044 -8.61 -12.88 -15.96
C ASP A 1044 -9.02 -11.87 -14.88
N GLN A 1045 -9.07 -10.59 -15.23
CA GLN A 1045 -9.49 -9.53 -14.30
C GLN A 1045 -10.99 -9.63 -14.00
N LEU A 1046 -11.83 -9.87 -15.03
CA LEU A 1046 -13.26 -10.08 -14.86
C LEU A 1046 -13.56 -11.33 -14.03
N ILE A 1047 -12.85 -12.42 -14.29
CA ILE A 1047 -12.94 -13.68 -13.55
C ILE A 1047 -12.55 -13.46 -12.08
N ALA A 1048 -11.45 -12.75 -11.82
CA ALA A 1048 -11.01 -12.44 -10.46
C ALA A 1048 -12.08 -11.62 -9.71
N GLY A 1049 -12.66 -10.59 -10.35
CA GLY A 1049 -13.75 -9.80 -9.78
C GLY A 1049 -14.98 -10.65 -9.46
N ALA A 1050 -15.42 -11.51 -10.39
CA ALA A 1050 -16.54 -12.42 -10.17
C ALA A 1050 -16.29 -13.40 -9.00
N LYS A 1051 -15.08 -13.98 -8.91
CA LYS A 1051 -14.70 -14.87 -7.78
C LYS A 1051 -14.73 -14.16 -6.43
N GLN A 1052 -14.41 -12.86 -6.38
CA GLN A 1052 -14.54 -12.08 -5.15
C GLN A 1052 -16.00 -11.94 -4.71
N LEU A 1053 -16.92 -11.69 -5.65
CA LEU A 1053 -18.35 -11.61 -5.35
C LEU A 1053 -18.91 -12.96 -4.87
N VAL A 1054 -18.54 -14.06 -5.54
CA VAL A 1054 -18.88 -15.43 -5.12
C VAL A 1054 -18.42 -15.68 -3.68
N THR A 1055 -17.15 -15.40 -3.39
CA THR A 1055 -16.58 -15.60 -2.05
C THR A 1055 -17.32 -14.78 -0.98
N ARG A 1056 -17.66 -13.52 -1.28
CA ARG A 1056 -18.37 -12.64 -0.35
C ARG A 1056 -19.80 -13.14 -0.06
N ALA A 1057 -20.52 -13.61 -1.08
CA ALA A 1057 -21.85 -14.18 -0.90
C ALA A 1057 -21.82 -15.46 -0.05
N HIS A 1058 -20.91 -16.38 -0.36
CA HIS A 1058 -20.78 -17.65 0.37
C HIS A 1058 -20.44 -17.44 1.85
N ARG A 1059 -19.62 -16.43 2.18
CA ARG A 1059 -19.34 -16.06 3.57
C ARG A 1059 -20.60 -15.62 4.34
N GLN A 1060 -21.60 -15.08 3.65
CA GLN A 1060 -22.89 -14.71 4.24
C GLN A 1060 -23.97 -15.79 4.06
N GLY A 1061 -23.59 -16.97 3.54
CA GLY A 1061 -24.52 -18.08 3.31
C GLY A 1061 -25.50 -17.88 2.14
N LEU A 1062 -25.25 -16.90 1.26
CA LEU A 1062 -26.05 -16.71 0.05
C LEU A 1062 -25.56 -17.65 -1.05
N LYS A 1063 -26.50 -18.21 -1.82
CA LYS A 1063 -26.18 -18.92 -3.07
C LYS A 1063 -25.90 -17.92 -4.20
N PHE A 1064 -24.79 -18.09 -4.90
CA PHE A 1064 -24.35 -17.22 -5.97
C PHE A 1064 -24.56 -17.87 -7.33
N LEU A 1065 -25.49 -17.32 -8.12
CA LEU A 1065 -25.81 -17.74 -9.47
C LEU A 1065 -25.06 -16.84 -10.46
N CYS A 1066 -24.24 -17.42 -11.31
CA CYS A 1066 -23.46 -16.68 -12.29
C CYS A 1066 -24.16 -16.68 -13.63
N SER A 1067 -24.15 -15.53 -14.31
CA SER A 1067 -24.61 -15.43 -15.68
C SER A 1067 -23.47 -15.42 -16.67
N THR A 1068 -23.67 -16.03 -17.82
CA THR A 1068 -22.88 -15.71 -19.01
C THR A 1068 -23.25 -14.31 -19.51
N LEU A 1069 -22.33 -13.62 -20.16
CA LEU A 1069 -22.53 -12.36 -20.87
C LEU A 1069 -23.19 -12.61 -22.23
N THR A 1070 -24.22 -11.84 -22.56
CA THR A 1070 -24.94 -11.92 -23.84
C THR A 1070 -24.03 -11.62 -25.05
N PRO A 1071 -24.37 -12.08 -26.25
CA PRO A 1071 -23.70 -11.65 -27.47
C PRO A 1071 -23.81 -10.13 -27.65
N TYR A 1072 -22.79 -9.50 -28.24
CA TYR A 1072 -22.80 -8.05 -28.45
C TYR A 1072 -22.11 -7.60 -29.75
N GLN A 1073 -21.85 -8.54 -30.67
CA GLN A 1073 -21.27 -8.18 -31.96
C GLN A 1073 -22.20 -7.25 -32.74
N GLY A 1074 -21.69 -6.06 -33.06
CA GLY A 1074 -22.43 -4.98 -33.70
C GLY A 1074 -22.69 -3.79 -32.77
N ALA A 1075 -22.54 -3.96 -31.46
CA ALA A 1075 -22.68 -2.86 -30.50
C ALA A 1075 -21.63 -1.77 -30.77
N GLY A 1076 -21.95 -0.52 -30.43
CA GLY A 1076 -21.12 0.65 -30.76
C GLY A 1076 -19.69 0.60 -30.20
N TYR A 1077 -19.47 -0.13 -29.11
CA TYR A 1077 -18.15 -0.33 -28.50
C TYR A 1077 -17.58 -1.75 -28.70
N TRP A 1078 -18.19 -2.56 -29.56
CA TRP A 1078 -17.73 -3.93 -29.80
C TRP A 1078 -16.31 -3.94 -30.39
N THR A 1079 -15.48 -4.86 -29.89
CA THR A 1079 -14.15 -5.14 -30.44
C THR A 1079 -13.87 -6.63 -30.44
N GLN A 1080 -13.00 -7.10 -31.35
CA GLN A 1080 -12.58 -8.50 -31.38
C GLN A 1080 -11.89 -8.93 -30.06
N GLN A 1081 -11.16 -8.02 -29.43
CA GLN A 1081 -10.52 -8.28 -28.13
C GLN A 1081 -11.57 -8.48 -27.03
N GLY A 1082 -12.57 -7.59 -26.98
CA GLY A 1082 -13.67 -7.73 -26.01
C GLY A 1082 -14.49 -9.00 -26.24
N GLU A 1083 -14.74 -9.38 -27.51
CA GLU A 1083 -15.40 -10.66 -27.82
C GLU A 1083 -14.61 -11.86 -27.30
N THR A 1084 -13.29 -11.86 -27.51
CA THR A 1084 -12.41 -12.92 -27.01
C THR A 1084 -12.47 -13.02 -25.48
N ALA A 1085 -12.47 -11.89 -24.78
CA ALA A 1085 -12.57 -11.85 -23.33
C ALA A 1085 -13.97 -12.25 -22.83
N ARG A 1086 -15.03 -11.88 -23.55
CA ARG A 1086 -16.41 -12.31 -23.28
C ARG A 1086 -16.55 -13.84 -23.38
N GLU A 1087 -16.05 -14.43 -24.46
CA GLU A 1087 -16.06 -15.89 -24.66
C GLU A 1087 -15.29 -16.61 -23.54
N ALA A 1088 -14.12 -16.10 -23.17
CA ALA A 1088 -13.33 -16.65 -22.08
C ALA A 1088 -14.03 -16.54 -20.72
N PHE A 1089 -14.68 -15.41 -20.42
CA PHE A 1089 -15.48 -15.24 -19.21
C PHE A 1089 -16.70 -16.20 -19.21
N ASN A 1090 -17.40 -16.34 -20.33
CA ASN A 1090 -18.53 -17.27 -20.46
C ASN A 1090 -18.10 -18.72 -20.29
N ALA A 1091 -16.94 -19.10 -20.84
CA ALA A 1091 -16.36 -20.42 -20.65
C ALA A 1091 -16.02 -20.67 -19.17
N PHE A 1092 -15.48 -19.66 -18.48
CA PHE A 1092 -15.25 -19.73 -17.03
C PHE A 1092 -16.53 -19.92 -16.25
N VAL A 1093 -17.58 -19.12 -16.51
CA VAL A 1093 -18.88 -19.25 -15.83
C VAL A 1093 -19.47 -20.64 -16.00
N ARG A 1094 -19.33 -21.24 -17.18
CA ARG A 1094 -19.79 -22.62 -17.46
C ARG A 1094 -18.91 -23.71 -16.86
N SER A 1095 -17.74 -23.38 -16.35
CA SER A 1095 -16.78 -24.35 -15.79
C SER A 1095 -17.09 -24.67 -14.32
N GLY A 1096 -16.60 -25.84 -13.86
CA GLY A 1096 -16.64 -26.21 -12.45
C GLY A 1096 -15.74 -25.36 -11.54
N ASP A 1097 -14.83 -24.58 -12.13
CA ASP A 1097 -13.89 -23.71 -11.41
C ASP A 1097 -14.50 -22.33 -11.09
N SER A 1098 -15.74 -22.09 -11.50
CA SER A 1098 -16.45 -20.83 -11.32
C SER A 1098 -16.77 -20.51 -9.86
N GLY A 1099 -16.97 -21.56 -9.05
CA GLY A 1099 -17.46 -21.45 -7.69
C GLY A 1099 -18.94 -21.06 -7.60
N CYS A 1100 -19.66 -21.01 -8.72
CA CYS A 1100 -21.07 -20.63 -8.76
C CYS A 1100 -21.96 -21.81 -8.34
N ASP A 1101 -23.05 -21.52 -7.60
CA ASP A 1101 -24.03 -22.52 -7.17
C ASP A 1101 -25.03 -22.90 -8.28
N GLY A 1102 -25.08 -22.11 -9.35
CA GLY A 1102 -25.87 -22.34 -10.55
C GLY A 1102 -25.53 -21.33 -11.64
N ILE A 1103 -25.98 -21.62 -12.86
CA ILE A 1103 -25.67 -20.83 -14.05
C ILE A 1103 -26.96 -20.34 -14.71
N VAL A 1104 -26.99 -19.06 -15.10
CA VAL A 1104 -27.99 -18.48 -15.99
C VAL A 1104 -27.33 -18.22 -17.34
N ASP A 1105 -27.56 -19.09 -18.32
CA ASP A 1105 -26.88 -19.01 -19.62
C ASP A 1105 -27.59 -18.04 -20.58
N GLN A 1106 -27.44 -16.74 -20.32
CA GLN A 1106 -28.02 -15.67 -21.15
C GLN A 1106 -27.48 -15.66 -22.59
N ASP A 1107 -26.23 -16.08 -22.79
CA ASP A 1107 -25.62 -16.18 -24.11
C ASP A 1107 -26.37 -17.20 -24.96
N LEU A 1108 -26.55 -18.42 -24.44
CA LEU A 1108 -27.34 -19.46 -25.12
C LEU A 1108 -28.81 -19.09 -25.29
N ALA A 1109 -29.38 -18.37 -24.32
CA ALA A 1109 -30.78 -17.95 -24.36
C ALA A 1109 -31.07 -16.92 -25.47
N THR A 1110 -30.06 -16.15 -25.88
CA THR A 1110 -30.28 -14.96 -26.71
C THR A 1110 -29.52 -14.93 -28.04
N HIS A 1111 -28.49 -15.76 -28.22
CA HIS A 1111 -27.69 -15.74 -29.44
C HIS A 1111 -28.40 -16.30 -30.67
N ASP A 1112 -27.94 -15.89 -31.86
CA ASP A 1112 -28.29 -16.56 -33.10
C ASP A 1112 -27.58 -17.93 -33.16
N PRO A 1113 -28.31 -19.06 -33.26
CA PRO A 1113 -27.68 -20.38 -33.38
C PRO A 1113 -26.75 -20.53 -34.60
N ALA A 1114 -26.89 -19.68 -35.62
CA ALA A 1114 -26.03 -19.64 -36.78
C ALA A 1114 -24.80 -18.71 -36.61
N ASP A 1115 -24.85 -17.76 -35.68
CA ASP A 1115 -23.75 -16.85 -35.34
C ASP A 1115 -23.80 -16.46 -33.84
N PRO A 1116 -23.19 -17.28 -32.95
CA PRO A 1116 -23.31 -17.12 -31.49
C PRO A 1116 -22.72 -15.81 -30.94
N THR A 1117 -22.04 -15.01 -31.76
CA THR A 1117 -21.50 -13.69 -31.36
C THR A 1117 -22.53 -12.58 -31.48
N ARG A 1118 -23.68 -12.86 -32.11
CA ARG A 1118 -24.79 -11.91 -32.35
C ARG A 1118 -26.05 -12.34 -31.63
N TYR A 1119 -26.87 -11.37 -31.27
CA TYR A 1119 -28.25 -11.64 -30.87
C TYR A 1119 -29.02 -12.29 -32.02
N LEU A 1120 -29.90 -13.23 -31.68
CA LEU A 1120 -30.95 -13.66 -32.59
C LEU A 1120 -31.79 -12.44 -32.95
N ALA A 1121 -32.03 -12.19 -34.24
CA ALA A 1121 -32.70 -10.97 -34.70
C ALA A 1121 -34.08 -10.72 -34.06
N ALA A 1122 -34.77 -11.76 -33.59
CA ALA A 1122 -36.04 -11.64 -32.88
C ALA A 1122 -35.89 -11.10 -31.44
N TYR A 1123 -34.69 -11.17 -30.86
CA TYR A 1123 -34.37 -10.77 -29.49
C TYR A 1123 -33.57 -9.47 -29.41
N ASP A 1124 -33.01 -8.98 -30.52
CA ASP A 1124 -32.24 -7.75 -30.56
C ASP A 1124 -33.15 -6.50 -30.51
N ALA A 1125 -32.83 -5.52 -29.67
CA ALA A 1125 -33.48 -4.21 -29.66
C ALA A 1125 -33.05 -3.31 -30.83
N GLY A 1126 -32.01 -3.71 -31.56
CA GLY A 1126 -31.47 -3.04 -32.74
C GLY A 1126 -30.18 -2.26 -32.48
N ASP A 1127 -29.72 -2.17 -31.23
CA ASP A 1127 -28.42 -1.61 -30.88
C ASP A 1127 -27.34 -2.67 -30.70
N HIS A 1128 -27.70 -3.95 -30.88
CA HIS A 1128 -26.83 -5.11 -30.78
C HIS A 1128 -26.19 -5.29 -29.39
N LEU A 1129 -26.72 -4.64 -28.36
CA LEU A 1129 -26.25 -4.75 -26.98
C LEU A 1129 -27.39 -5.17 -26.05
N HIS A 1130 -28.57 -4.57 -26.21
CA HIS A 1130 -29.71 -4.82 -25.35
C HIS A 1130 -30.72 -5.78 -26.01
N PRO A 1131 -31.24 -6.75 -25.25
CA PRO A 1131 -32.36 -7.54 -25.71
C PRO A 1131 -33.66 -6.73 -25.68
N ASN A 1132 -34.53 -6.91 -26.68
CA ASN A 1132 -35.92 -6.45 -26.62
C ASN A 1132 -36.73 -7.31 -25.61
N GLU A 1133 -38.01 -7.00 -25.40
CA GLU A 1133 -38.86 -7.74 -24.44
C GLU A 1133 -38.92 -9.26 -24.67
N ALA A 1134 -38.84 -9.73 -25.92
CA ALA A 1134 -38.78 -11.17 -26.20
C ALA A 1134 -37.45 -11.79 -25.75
N GLY A 1135 -36.34 -11.05 -25.89
CA GLY A 1135 -35.03 -11.46 -25.38
C GLY A 1135 -34.94 -11.39 -23.85
N LEU A 1136 -35.54 -10.37 -23.22
CA LEU A 1136 -35.64 -10.26 -21.76
C LEU A 1136 -36.46 -11.43 -21.17
N GLN A 1137 -37.57 -11.81 -21.83
CA GLN A 1137 -38.33 -13.00 -21.46
C GLN A 1137 -37.49 -14.29 -21.62
N ALA A 1138 -36.69 -14.39 -22.69
CA ALA A 1138 -35.80 -15.54 -22.90
C ALA A 1138 -34.73 -15.66 -21.79
N ILE A 1139 -34.16 -14.54 -21.34
CA ILE A 1139 -33.25 -14.49 -20.18
C ILE A 1139 -33.97 -14.96 -18.91
N ALA A 1140 -35.17 -14.43 -18.65
CA ALA A 1140 -35.96 -14.86 -17.51
C ALA A 1140 -36.25 -16.37 -17.58
N ASP A 1141 -36.53 -16.91 -18.77
CA ASP A 1141 -36.78 -18.33 -19.02
C ASP A 1141 -35.58 -19.24 -18.80
N ALA A 1142 -34.36 -18.73 -18.99
CA ALA A 1142 -33.12 -19.45 -18.76
C ALA A 1142 -32.82 -19.72 -17.28
N VAL A 1143 -33.49 -19.01 -16.35
CA VAL A 1143 -33.31 -19.22 -14.91
C VAL A 1143 -33.98 -20.53 -14.48
N ASP A 1144 -33.20 -21.46 -13.94
CA ASP A 1144 -33.70 -22.71 -13.34
C ASP A 1144 -34.36 -22.43 -11.97
N LEU A 1145 -35.68 -22.58 -11.92
CA LEU A 1145 -36.47 -22.30 -10.72
C LEU A 1145 -36.21 -23.30 -9.58
N THR A 1146 -35.60 -24.46 -9.85
CA THR A 1146 -35.29 -25.45 -8.80
C THR A 1146 -34.21 -24.99 -7.83
N LEU A 1147 -33.39 -24.00 -8.23
CA LEU A 1147 -32.35 -23.40 -7.41
C LEU A 1147 -32.91 -22.61 -6.21
N PHE A 1148 -34.19 -22.23 -6.27
CA PHE A 1148 -34.92 -21.45 -5.26
C PHE A 1148 -35.80 -22.30 -4.33
N ALA A 1149 -35.44 -23.56 -4.12
CA ALA A 1149 -36.09 -24.39 -3.10
C ALA A 1149 -35.51 -24.13 -1.70
N ALA A 1150 -36.40 -24.11 -0.69
CA ALA A 1150 -36.08 -23.96 0.72
C ALA A 1150 -35.26 -25.11 1.30
#